data_AF-A0A209CUJ7-F1
#
_entry.id   AF-A0A209CUJ7-F1
#
_cell.length_a   1.000
_cell.length_b   1.000
_cell.length_c   1.000
_cell.angle_alpha   90.00
_cell.angle_beta   90.00
_cell.angle_gamma   90.00
#
_symmetry.space_group_name_H-M   'P 1'
#
loop_
_entity.id
_entity.type
_entity.pdbx_description
1 polymer ?
#
loop_
_entity_poly.entity_id
_entity_poly.type
_entity_poly.pdbx_seq_one_letter_code
_entity_poly.pdbx_strand_id
1 'polypeptide(L)'
;MPEPTTPNALAHTAAPTIVVVGHGMVGQRFLEALADRGLTPAAGAARVVVLCEEPRPAYDRVRLTSYFDGRSPEDLSLVERDFMERHGFELYVGDPATGVDRAGRTVTARSGAVFPYDTLVLATGSYPFVPPVPGKDARGCFVYRTIEDLLAIEEYAKGAATGAVVGGGLLGLEAAGALKGLGLSTHVVEFAPRLMPVQVDEGGGAALLRTVVDMGLAVHTGVGTQEVLAGADGAVTGMALSDGSSLAVDLVVFSAGVRPRDQLARECGLAVGERGGIVVDEECRTSDPAVFAIGECALAADGRVYGLVAPGYEMAQTAAEVITGGRSAFTGADLSTKLKLLGVDVASFGDAHGSAEGALDVVYSDARSGVYKKLVIGPDGTLLGGVLVGDADQYGTLRPMTGTVLPVAPEQLVLPAGAGGPVALGPSALPDEAVVCSCHNVTKGAICEHTTLPEVKKCTKAGTGCGSCLKVIGRLMPPPEDAGLCGCFPYSRSELYEIVRTLEVTSFASLLDSHGREEARGGDGCEVCKPTVGSVIASLAPTVGASGYVLDGEQAALQDTNDHFLANLQRNGSYSIVPRIPGGEVTPEKLIVIGEVARDFGLYTKITGGQRIDLFGARVDQLPLIWTRLVDAGFESGHAYGKSLRTVKSCVGQTWCRYGVQDSVRMAIDLELRYRGLRSPHKLKSAVSGCARECAEARGKDFGIIATAQGWNLYVGGNGGATPRHADLLAQDLTDAELVRLIDRFLMFYIRTADRLERTSAWLERIDGGLDHVRDVVVHDSLGLCEELERMMTDHVAGYRDEWAETINDPDRLRRFVTFVNAPDAPDPSVKFVPERDQIKPDLELLAGPVLAVRTLEGTAS
;
A
#
# COMPACT_ATOMS: atom_id res chain seq x y z
N MET A 1 9.17 -47.63 65.11
CA MET A 1 9.05 -46.30 64.48
C MET A 1 9.91 -46.37 63.22
N PRO A 2 9.28 -46.66 62.08
CA PRO A 2 8.69 -45.60 61.29
C PRO A 2 7.20 -45.84 60.97
N GLU A 3 6.54 -44.72 60.67
CA GLU A 3 5.13 -44.56 60.35
C GLU A 3 4.72 -45.11 58.97
N PRO A 4 3.42 -45.36 58.77
CA PRO A 4 2.85 -45.84 57.52
C PRO A 4 2.54 -44.70 56.53
N THR A 5 2.75 -45.02 55.26
CA THR A 5 2.13 -44.51 54.02
C THR A 5 1.03 -43.44 54.13
N THR A 6 1.24 -42.30 53.47
CA THR A 6 0.18 -41.45 52.90
C THR A 6 0.04 -41.75 51.40
N PRO A 7 -1.18 -41.68 50.82
CA PRO A 7 -1.49 -42.28 49.53
C PRO A 7 -1.15 -41.38 48.34
N ASN A 8 -0.80 -42.07 47.26
CA ASN A 8 -0.72 -41.62 45.88
C ASN A 8 -1.94 -40.78 45.49
N ALA A 9 -1.76 -39.48 45.28
CA ALA A 9 -2.70 -38.63 44.57
C ALA A 9 -2.26 -38.55 43.10
N LEU A 10 -2.74 -39.50 42.30
CA LEU A 10 -2.88 -39.34 40.86
C LEU A 10 -3.90 -38.21 40.61
N ALA A 11 -3.45 -36.96 40.60
CA ALA A 11 -4.21 -35.86 40.02
C ALA A 11 -3.76 -35.72 38.57
N HIS A 12 -4.57 -36.25 37.64
CA HIS A 12 -4.56 -35.82 36.26
C HIS A 12 -4.77 -34.30 36.23
N THR A 13 -3.71 -33.50 36.10
CA THR A 13 -3.88 -32.07 35.84
C THR A 13 -4.23 -31.92 34.37
N ALA A 14 -5.53 -31.99 34.06
CA ALA A 14 -6.02 -31.53 32.77
C ALA A 14 -5.52 -30.10 32.54
N ALA A 15 -5.06 -29.80 31.32
CA ALA A 15 -4.58 -28.48 30.97
C ALA A 15 -5.70 -27.43 31.26
N PRO A 16 -5.37 -26.26 31.81
CA PRO A 16 -6.35 -25.22 32.14
C PRO A 16 -7.17 -24.82 30.91
N THR A 17 -8.46 -24.53 31.09
CA THR A 17 -9.35 -24.14 30.00
C THR A 17 -9.55 -22.64 29.94
N ILE A 18 -9.25 -22.03 28.79
CA ILE A 18 -9.48 -20.62 28.49
C ILE A 18 -10.64 -20.54 27.51
N VAL A 19 -11.69 -19.80 27.87
CA VAL A 19 -12.81 -19.50 26.97
C VAL A 19 -12.74 -18.04 26.55
N VAL A 20 -12.70 -17.79 25.25
CA VAL A 20 -12.71 -16.45 24.64
C VAL A 20 -14.07 -16.22 24.01
N VAL A 21 -14.77 -15.18 24.44
CA VAL A 21 -16.08 -14.79 23.90
C VAL A 21 -15.90 -13.58 22.99
N GLY A 22 -16.00 -13.82 21.68
CA GLY A 22 -15.79 -12.82 20.63
C GLY A 22 -14.51 -13.08 19.85
N HIS A 23 -14.66 -13.26 18.52
CA HIS A 23 -13.54 -13.47 17.59
C HIS A 23 -13.43 -12.33 16.58
N GLY A 24 -13.36 -11.10 17.10
CA GLY A 24 -13.00 -9.92 16.29
C GLY A 24 -11.50 -9.72 16.18
N MET A 25 -11.06 -8.55 15.66
CA MET A 25 -9.64 -8.19 15.54
C MET A 25 -8.89 -8.35 16.88
N VAL A 26 -9.48 -7.88 17.97
CA VAL A 26 -8.89 -7.96 19.33
C VAL A 26 -8.84 -9.40 19.85
N GLY A 27 -9.89 -10.18 19.62
CA GLY A 27 -9.92 -11.60 19.98
C GLY A 27 -8.85 -12.40 19.25
N GLN A 28 -8.68 -12.18 17.94
CA GLN A 28 -7.60 -12.79 17.16
C GLN A 28 -6.21 -12.38 17.66
N ARG A 29 -6.02 -11.08 17.97
CA ARG A 29 -4.76 -10.59 18.53
C ARG A 29 -4.42 -11.22 19.89
N PHE A 30 -5.43 -11.49 20.71
CA PHE A 30 -5.26 -12.20 21.97
C PHE A 30 -4.79 -13.64 21.74
N LEU A 31 -5.38 -14.37 20.76
CA LEU A 31 -4.94 -15.72 20.41
C LEU A 31 -3.50 -15.76 19.87
N GLU A 32 -3.10 -14.79 19.05
CA GLU A 32 -1.71 -14.61 18.61
C GLU A 32 -0.77 -14.39 19.79
N ALA A 33 -1.16 -13.53 20.74
CA ALA A 33 -0.37 -13.24 21.93
C ALA A 33 -0.23 -14.46 22.86
N LEU A 34 -1.23 -15.33 22.94
CA LEU A 34 -1.14 -16.62 23.64
C LEU A 34 -0.22 -17.61 22.90
N ALA A 35 -0.34 -17.68 21.57
CA ALA A 35 0.49 -18.53 20.73
C ALA A 35 1.98 -18.16 20.83
N ASP A 36 2.31 -16.87 20.73
CA ASP A 36 3.67 -16.34 20.91
C ASP A 36 4.27 -16.68 22.29
N ARG A 37 3.42 -16.90 23.30
CA ARG A 37 3.81 -17.26 24.68
C ARG A 37 3.75 -18.77 24.95
N GLY A 38 3.42 -19.59 23.96
CA GLY A 38 3.35 -21.05 24.09
C GLY A 38 2.14 -21.58 24.86
N LEU A 39 1.17 -20.74 25.22
CA LEU A 39 -0.05 -21.14 25.94
C LEU A 39 -1.11 -21.67 24.96
N THR A 40 -0.80 -22.80 24.32
CA THR A 40 -1.63 -23.38 23.26
C THR A 40 -2.01 -24.84 23.54
N PRO A 41 -3.15 -25.30 22.98
CA PRO A 41 -3.51 -26.72 22.99
C PRO A 41 -2.46 -27.62 22.34
N ALA A 42 -1.86 -27.20 21.22
CA ALA A 42 -0.81 -27.94 20.54
C ALA A 42 0.45 -28.14 21.42
N ALA A 43 0.75 -27.20 22.32
CA ALA A 43 1.82 -27.32 23.31
C ALA A 43 1.41 -28.11 24.57
N GLY A 44 0.16 -28.58 24.66
CA GLY A 44 -0.39 -29.23 25.85
C GLY A 44 -0.54 -28.30 27.06
N ALA A 45 -0.43 -26.98 26.86
CA ALA A 45 -0.33 -25.99 27.92
C ALA A 45 -1.69 -25.48 28.42
N ALA A 46 -2.68 -25.38 27.54
CA ALA A 46 -4.06 -24.98 27.87
C ALA A 46 -5.03 -25.49 26.80
N ARG A 47 -6.28 -25.78 27.17
CA ARG A 47 -7.39 -25.91 26.22
C ARG A 47 -7.92 -24.50 25.93
N VAL A 48 -8.09 -24.11 24.68
CA VAL A 48 -8.60 -22.78 24.32
C VAL A 48 -9.81 -22.91 23.41
N VAL A 49 -10.94 -22.37 23.84
CA VAL A 49 -12.23 -22.38 23.14
C VAL A 49 -12.63 -20.96 22.81
N VAL A 50 -13.00 -20.71 21.56
CA VAL A 50 -13.39 -19.40 21.04
C VAL A 50 -14.82 -19.46 20.54
N LEU A 51 -15.70 -18.67 21.14
CA LEU A 51 -17.10 -18.54 20.74
C LEU A 51 -17.28 -17.26 19.92
N CYS A 52 -17.73 -17.41 18.67
CA CYS A 52 -17.92 -16.30 17.74
C CYS A 52 -19.39 -16.19 17.32
N GLU A 53 -19.96 -14.98 17.43
CA GLU A 53 -21.33 -14.70 16.99
C GLU A 53 -21.46 -14.72 15.47
N GLU A 54 -20.47 -14.16 14.77
CA GLU A 54 -20.49 -14.00 13.33
C GLU A 54 -20.23 -15.35 12.64
N PRO A 55 -20.78 -15.58 11.43
CA PRO A 55 -20.67 -16.86 10.73
C PRO A 55 -19.28 -17.10 10.12
N ARG A 56 -18.28 -16.30 10.50
CA ARG A 56 -16.92 -16.35 9.96
C ARG A 56 -15.86 -16.04 11.01
N PRO A 57 -14.60 -16.45 10.78
CA PRO A 57 -13.47 -16.05 11.61
C PRO A 57 -13.17 -14.54 11.53
N ALA A 58 -12.34 -14.06 12.45
CA ALA A 58 -11.89 -12.67 12.53
C ALA A 58 -11.39 -12.08 11.20
N TYR A 59 -11.81 -10.84 10.92
CA TYR A 59 -11.43 -10.07 9.74
C TYR A 59 -11.16 -8.60 10.11
N ASP A 60 -10.53 -7.87 9.20
CA ASP A 60 -10.16 -6.47 9.36
C ASP A 60 -11.39 -5.57 9.23
N ARG A 61 -12.01 -5.25 10.37
CA ARG A 61 -13.18 -4.39 10.44
C ARG A 61 -12.86 -2.93 10.09
N VAL A 62 -11.61 -2.49 10.24
CA VAL A 62 -11.17 -1.14 9.88
C VAL A 62 -11.15 -0.97 8.36
N ARG A 63 -11.07 -2.08 7.61
CA ARG A 63 -11.06 -2.08 6.14
C ARG A 63 -12.37 -2.52 5.50
N LEU A 64 -13.48 -2.52 6.24
CA LEU A 64 -14.80 -2.90 5.71
C LEU A 64 -15.16 -2.17 4.42
N THR A 65 -14.89 -0.87 4.34
CA THR A 65 -15.20 -0.06 3.17
C THR A 65 -14.47 -0.52 1.90
N SER A 66 -13.31 -1.18 2.02
CA SER A 66 -12.60 -1.74 0.86
C SER A 66 -13.31 -2.92 0.19
N TYR A 67 -14.33 -3.49 0.83
CA TYR A 67 -15.25 -4.44 0.21
C TYR A 67 -15.88 -3.85 -1.07
N PHE A 68 -16.34 -2.60 -1.01
CA PHE A 68 -16.93 -1.89 -2.15
C PHE A 68 -15.90 -1.49 -3.22
N ASP A 69 -14.60 -1.60 -2.93
CA ASP A 69 -13.50 -1.43 -3.89
C ASP A 69 -13.14 -2.75 -4.62
N GLY A 70 -13.95 -3.82 -4.44
CA GLY A 70 -13.78 -5.11 -5.10
C GLY A 70 -12.97 -6.14 -4.29
N ARG A 71 -12.77 -5.92 -2.99
CA ARG A 71 -12.19 -6.94 -2.08
C ARG A 71 -13.25 -7.96 -1.66
N SER A 72 -12.87 -9.22 -1.63
CA SER A 72 -13.71 -10.30 -1.11
C SER A 72 -13.70 -10.32 0.44
N PRO A 73 -14.71 -10.91 1.10
CA PRO A 73 -14.66 -11.20 2.53
C PRO A 73 -13.40 -11.96 2.96
N GLU A 74 -12.90 -12.84 2.09
CA GLU A 74 -11.68 -13.62 2.29
C GLU A 74 -10.42 -12.74 2.31
N ASP A 75 -10.36 -11.70 1.46
CA ASP A 75 -9.26 -10.72 1.44
C ASP A 75 -9.16 -9.91 2.74
N LEU A 76 -10.25 -9.84 3.51
CA LEU A 76 -10.30 -9.14 4.79
C LEU A 76 -9.93 -10.03 5.97
N SER A 77 -9.76 -11.34 5.77
CA SER A 77 -9.47 -12.26 6.88
C SER A 77 -8.15 -11.91 7.60
N LEU A 78 -8.18 -11.91 8.93
CA LEU A 78 -7.00 -11.74 9.78
C LEU A 78 -6.42 -13.06 10.25
N VAL A 79 -7.09 -14.18 9.96
CA VAL A 79 -6.68 -15.51 10.43
C VAL A 79 -5.89 -16.18 9.31
N GLU A 80 -4.62 -16.50 9.56
CA GLU A 80 -3.86 -17.33 8.61
C GLU A 80 -4.58 -18.69 8.44
N ARG A 81 -4.57 -19.24 7.22
CA ARG A 81 -5.42 -20.39 6.83
C ARG A 81 -5.30 -21.61 7.75
N ASP A 82 -4.15 -21.82 8.39
CA ASP A 82 -3.84 -22.93 9.28
C ASP A 82 -3.61 -22.50 10.74
N PHE A 83 -3.75 -21.23 11.10
CA PHE A 83 -3.40 -20.73 12.45
C PHE A 83 -4.14 -21.48 13.57
N MET A 84 -5.45 -21.67 13.41
CA MET A 84 -6.28 -22.35 14.42
C MET A 84 -5.87 -23.82 14.58
N GLU A 85 -5.67 -24.53 13.47
CA GLU A 85 -5.28 -25.94 13.46
C GLU A 85 -3.86 -26.13 14.01
N ARG A 86 -2.92 -25.28 13.57
CA ARG A 86 -1.51 -25.29 13.98
C ARG A 86 -1.33 -25.16 15.49
N HIS A 87 -2.16 -24.34 16.14
CA HIS A 87 -2.12 -24.13 17.59
C HIS A 87 -3.16 -24.96 18.35
N GLY A 88 -4.07 -25.65 17.66
CA GLY A 88 -5.12 -26.48 18.23
C GLY A 88 -6.27 -25.71 18.88
N PHE A 89 -6.49 -24.45 18.51
CA PHE A 89 -7.58 -23.63 19.03
C PHE A 89 -8.95 -24.11 18.54
N GLU A 90 -9.92 -24.29 19.45
CA GLU A 90 -11.29 -24.67 19.09
C GLU A 90 -12.11 -23.42 18.76
N LEU A 91 -12.48 -23.23 17.49
CA LEU A 91 -13.29 -22.09 17.04
C LEU A 91 -14.72 -22.52 16.69
N TYR A 92 -15.71 -21.90 17.34
CA TYR A 92 -17.13 -22.10 17.07
C TYR A 92 -17.71 -20.82 16.44
N VAL A 93 -17.85 -20.81 15.12
CA VAL A 93 -18.46 -19.69 14.36
C VAL A 93 -19.98 -19.79 14.33
N GLY A 94 -20.67 -18.64 14.29
CA GLY A 94 -22.14 -18.58 14.31
C GLY A 94 -22.79 -19.02 15.63
N ASP A 95 -22.01 -19.25 16.69
CA ASP A 95 -22.46 -19.79 17.97
C ASP A 95 -22.01 -18.90 19.16
N PRO A 96 -22.67 -17.75 19.38
CA PRO A 96 -22.34 -16.80 20.43
C PRO A 96 -22.62 -17.38 21.82
N ALA A 97 -21.87 -16.89 22.80
CA ALA A 97 -22.21 -17.06 24.20
C ALA A 97 -23.54 -16.35 24.53
N THR A 98 -24.44 -17.06 25.18
CA THR A 98 -25.75 -16.55 25.63
C THR A 98 -25.87 -16.45 27.15
N GLY A 99 -24.91 -17.02 27.89
CA GLY A 99 -24.90 -16.93 29.36
C GLY A 99 -23.56 -17.31 29.96
N VAL A 100 -23.25 -16.70 31.11
CA VAL A 100 -22.05 -16.99 31.90
C VAL A 100 -22.49 -17.30 33.33
N ASP A 101 -22.22 -18.52 33.79
CA ASP A 101 -22.35 -18.89 35.20
C ASP A 101 -20.98 -18.78 35.87
N ARG A 102 -20.78 -17.70 36.63
CA ARG A 102 -19.53 -17.45 37.35
C ARG A 102 -19.30 -18.39 38.53
N ALA A 103 -20.38 -18.84 39.18
CA ALA A 103 -20.27 -19.75 40.32
C ALA A 103 -19.88 -21.15 39.85
N GLY A 104 -20.51 -21.63 38.77
CA GLY A 104 -20.18 -22.89 38.10
C GLY A 104 -18.97 -22.82 37.16
N ARG A 105 -18.46 -21.62 36.87
CA ARG A 105 -17.40 -21.32 35.88
C ARG A 105 -17.67 -21.95 34.51
N THR A 106 -18.85 -21.67 33.95
CA THR A 106 -19.22 -22.14 32.62
C THR A 106 -19.75 -21.02 31.73
N VAL A 107 -19.56 -21.18 30.43
CA VAL A 107 -20.19 -20.36 29.38
C VAL A 107 -21.14 -21.24 28.57
N THR A 108 -22.37 -20.78 28.38
CA THR A 108 -23.36 -21.45 27.53
C THR A 108 -23.42 -20.76 26.18
N ALA A 109 -23.31 -21.51 25.09
CA ALA A 109 -23.47 -21.02 23.73
C ALA A 109 -24.92 -21.18 23.24
N ARG A 110 -25.29 -20.48 22.16
CA ARG A 110 -26.63 -20.52 21.56
C ARG A 110 -27.07 -21.93 21.13
N SER A 111 -26.13 -22.78 20.72
CA SER A 111 -26.37 -24.20 20.42
C SER A 111 -26.82 -25.02 21.64
N GLY A 112 -26.68 -24.49 22.85
CA GLY A 112 -26.88 -25.20 24.12
C GLY A 112 -25.61 -25.89 24.62
N ALA A 113 -24.50 -25.83 23.89
CA ALA A 113 -23.21 -26.33 24.35
C ALA A 113 -22.73 -25.52 25.59
N VAL A 114 -22.18 -26.23 26.57
CA VAL A 114 -21.67 -25.64 27.82
C VAL A 114 -20.18 -25.90 27.92
N PHE A 115 -19.41 -24.83 28.11
CA PHE A 115 -17.95 -24.85 28.16
C PHE A 115 -17.47 -24.44 29.55
N PRO A 116 -16.79 -25.32 30.30
CA PRO A 116 -16.14 -24.94 31.55
C PRO A 116 -14.93 -24.06 31.28
N TYR A 117 -14.60 -23.17 32.21
CA TYR A 117 -13.42 -22.32 32.11
C TYR A 117 -12.66 -22.20 33.44
N ASP A 118 -11.33 -22.14 33.34
CA ASP A 118 -10.45 -21.63 34.40
C ASP A 118 -10.21 -20.13 34.21
N THR A 119 -10.23 -19.66 32.96
CA THR A 119 -10.14 -18.25 32.60
C THR A 119 -11.14 -17.91 31.49
N LEU A 120 -11.90 -16.83 31.68
CA LEU A 120 -12.83 -16.30 30.70
C LEU A 120 -12.33 -14.94 30.19
N VAL A 121 -12.30 -14.76 28.87
CA VAL A 121 -11.92 -13.50 28.24
C VAL A 121 -13.11 -12.98 27.42
N LEU A 122 -13.67 -11.86 27.84
CA LEU A 122 -14.75 -11.17 27.13
C LEU A 122 -14.13 -10.18 26.12
N ALA A 123 -14.19 -10.54 24.84
CA ALA A 123 -13.75 -9.74 23.70
C ALA A 123 -14.93 -9.42 22.77
N THR A 124 -16.09 -9.11 23.37
CA THR A 124 -17.39 -8.98 22.69
C THR A 124 -17.51 -7.72 21.84
N GLY A 125 -16.61 -6.74 22.01
CA GLY A 125 -16.60 -5.51 21.22
C GLY A 125 -17.81 -4.61 21.48
N SER A 126 -18.35 -4.00 20.42
CA SER A 126 -19.46 -3.05 20.49
C SER A 126 -20.55 -3.35 19.45
N TYR A 127 -21.73 -2.76 19.63
CA TYR A 127 -22.85 -2.78 18.66
C TYR A 127 -23.20 -1.36 18.19
N PRO A 128 -23.72 -1.20 16.96
CA PRO A 128 -24.15 0.10 16.45
C PRO A 128 -25.30 0.70 17.28
N PHE A 129 -25.17 1.98 17.65
CA PHE A 129 -26.27 2.71 18.28
C PHE A 129 -27.24 3.19 17.21
N VAL A 130 -28.48 2.72 17.28
CA VAL A 130 -29.60 3.19 16.46
C VAL A 130 -30.46 4.14 17.31
N PRO A 131 -30.60 5.42 16.95
CA PRO A 131 -31.46 6.37 17.68
C PRO A 131 -32.90 5.85 17.80
N PRO A 132 -33.58 6.08 18.93
CA PRO A 132 -34.94 5.58 19.17
C PRO A 132 -36.01 6.44 18.46
N VAL A 133 -35.92 6.53 17.13
CA VAL A 133 -36.88 7.25 16.28
C VAL A 133 -37.95 6.31 15.74
N PRO A 134 -39.21 6.75 15.55
CA PRO A 134 -40.23 5.95 14.89
C PRO A 134 -39.78 5.52 13.49
N GLY A 135 -40.19 4.31 13.10
CA GLY A 135 -39.89 3.74 11.78
C GLY A 135 -38.46 3.20 11.60
N LYS A 136 -37.59 3.26 12.62
CA LYS A 136 -36.19 2.76 12.55
C LYS A 136 -36.04 1.28 12.14
N ASP A 137 -37.10 0.48 12.31
CA ASP A 137 -37.13 -0.96 12.01
C ASP A 137 -37.81 -1.26 10.66
N ALA A 138 -38.10 -0.23 9.84
CA ALA A 138 -38.67 -0.38 8.52
C ALA A 138 -37.75 -1.18 7.58
N ARG A 139 -38.32 -1.86 6.59
CA ARG A 139 -37.55 -2.56 5.57
C ARG A 139 -36.78 -1.53 4.74
N GLY A 140 -35.46 -1.64 4.67
CA GLY A 140 -34.57 -0.64 4.07
C GLY A 140 -33.77 0.19 5.09
N CYS A 141 -33.96 -0.05 6.39
CA CYS A 141 -33.08 0.44 7.44
C CYS A 141 -31.96 -0.56 7.74
N PHE A 142 -30.72 -0.08 7.75
CA PHE A 142 -29.52 -0.87 7.98
C PHE A 142 -28.60 -0.20 9.00
N VAL A 143 -27.61 -0.96 9.48
CA VAL A 143 -26.44 -0.45 10.21
C VAL A 143 -25.19 -0.73 9.38
N TYR A 144 -24.05 -0.16 9.74
CA TYR A 144 -22.79 -0.37 9.03
C TYR A 144 -21.71 -0.86 9.99
N ARG A 145 -21.56 -2.18 10.14
CA ARG A 145 -20.63 -2.74 11.13
C ARG A 145 -20.01 -4.08 10.76
N THR A 146 -20.73 -4.98 10.13
CA THR A 146 -20.30 -6.35 9.79
C THR A 146 -20.32 -6.57 8.28
N ILE A 147 -19.67 -7.63 7.80
CA ILE A 147 -19.77 -8.02 6.39
C ILE A 147 -21.23 -8.43 6.03
N GLU A 148 -21.99 -9.05 6.94
CA GLU A 148 -23.43 -9.29 6.74
C GLU A 148 -24.19 -8.01 6.47
N ASP A 149 -23.90 -6.94 7.22
CA ASP A 149 -24.53 -5.65 7.01
C ASP A 149 -24.21 -5.10 5.61
N LEU A 150 -22.96 -5.23 5.16
CA LEU A 150 -22.55 -4.77 3.82
C LEU A 150 -23.26 -5.54 2.72
N LEU A 151 -23.34 -6.87 2.84
CA LEU A 151 -24.05 -7.73 1.89
C LEU A 151 -25.54 -7.38 1.83
N ALA A 152 -26.16 -7.12 2.99
CA ALA A 152 -27.56 -6.73 3.06
C ALA A 152 -27.81 -5.35 2.43
N ILE A 153 -26.91 -4.38 2.67
CA ILE A 153 -26.94 -3.05 2.04
C ILE A 153 -26.78 -3.16 0.53
N GLU A 154 -25.77 -3.90 0.04
CA GLU A 154 -25.51 -4.08 -1.39
C GLU A 154 -26.71 -4.73 -2.11
N GLU A 155 -27.29 -5.78 -1.53
CA GLU A 155 -28.45 -6.44 -2.12
C GLU A 155 -29.65 -5.51 -2.20
N TYR A 156 -29.94 -4.76 -1.13
CA TYR A 156 -31.07 -3.82 -1.13
C TYR A 156 -30.83 -2.64 -2.08
N ALA A 157 -29.59 -2.16 -2.16
CA ALA A 157 -29.20 -1.04 -3.00
C ALA A 157 -29.49 -1.27 -4.50
N LYS A 158 -29.52 -2.53 -4.98
CA LYS A 158 -29.87 -2.87 -6.37
C LYS A 158 -31.26 -2.38 -6.79
N GLY A 159 -32.18 -2.22 -5.84
CA GLY A 159 -33.54 -1.74 -6.07
C GLY A 159 -33.78 -0.29 -5.62
N ALA A 160 -32.76 0.40 -5.11
CA ALA A 160 -32.85 1.74 -4.53
C ALA A 160 -32.16 2.78 -5.43
N ALA A 161 -32.64 4.01 -5.41
CA ALA A 161 -32.03 5.13 -6.13
C ALA A 161 -31.38 6.15 -5.17
N THR A 162 -31.96 6.32 -3.97
CA THR A 162 -31.53 7.33 -3.01
C THR A 162 -31.33 6.72 -1.62
N GLY A 163 -30.20 7.03 -0.99
CA GLY A 163 -29.84 6.57 0.35
C GLY A 163 -29.55 7.73 1.30
N ALA A 164 -29.80 7.53 2.59
CA ALA A 164 -29.37 8.44 3.65
C ALA A 164 -28.52 7.73 4.70
N VAL A 165 -27.50 8.42 5.20
CA VAL A 165 -26.71 7.98 6.34
C VAL A 165 -26.97 8.91 7.53
N VAL A 166 -27.40 8.33 8.64
CA VAL A 166 -27.64 9.04 9.90
C VAL A 166 -26.37 9.00 10.74
N GLY A 167 -25.67 10.14 10.80
CA GLY A 167 -24.38 10.33 11.45
C GLY A 167 -23.30 10.70 10.44
N GLY A 168 -22.61 11.82 10.68
CA GLY A 168 -21.51 12.38 9.90
C GLY A 168 -20.14 12.23 10.56
N GLY A 169 -19.98 11.21 11.41
CA GLY A 169 -18.69 10.78 11.95
C GLY A 169 -17.90 9.89 10.98
N LEU A 170 -16.78 9.30 11.42
CA LEU A 170 -15.90 8.48 10.56
C LEU A 170 -16.66 7.38 9.80
N LEU A 171 -17.33 6.48 10.53
CA LEU A 171 -18.09 5.37 9.94
C LEU A 171 -19.26 5.85 9.08
N GLY A 172 -19.86 6.99 9.43
CA GLY A 172 -21.00 7.52 8.69
C GLY A 172 -20.58 8.05 7.33
N LEU A 173 -19.45 8.74 7.28
CA LEU A 173 -18.90 9.19 6.01
C LEU A 173 -18.36 8.02 5.16
N GLU A 174 -17.84 6.96 5.79
CA GLU A 174 -17.51 5.69 5.12
C GLU A 174 -18.73 5.02 4.49
N ALA A 175 -19.81 4.87 5.26
CA ALA A 175 -21.07 4.34 4.76
C ALA A 175 -21.64 5.20 3.62
N ALA A 176 -21.53 6.53 3.71
CA ALA A 176 -21.97 7.43 2.65
C ALA A 176 -21.16 7.24 1.37
N GLY A 177 -19.85 7.04 1.51
CA GLY A 177 -18.98 6.67 0.39
C GLY A 177 -19.37 5.34 -0.26
N ALA A 178 -19.70 4.34 0.57
CA ALA A 178 -20.17 3.04 0.09
C ALA A 178 -21.49 3.13 -0.70
N LEU A 179 -22.52 3.82 -0.17
CA LEU A 179 -23.79 4.01 -0.87
C LEU A 179 -23.61 4.73 -2.21
N LYS A 180 -22.75 5.74 -2.26
CA LYS A 180 -22.38 6.40 -3.51
C LYS A 180 -21.66 5.46 -4.47
N GLY A 181 -20.74 4.62 -3.98
CA GLY A 181 -20.05 3.60 -4.78
C GLY A 181 -21.02 2.58 -5.40
N LEU A 182 -22.12 2.28 -4.71
CA LEU A 182 -23.24 1.46 -5.20
C LEU A 182 -24.16 2.19 -6.18
N GLY A 183 -23.91 3.48 -6.47
CA GLY A 183 -24.64 4.27 -7.44
C GLY A 183 -25.83 5.06 -6.89
N LEU A 184 -26.02 5.12 -5.56
CA LEU A 184 -27.14 5.84 -4.95
C LEU A 184 -26.83 7.34 -4.83
N SER A 185 -27.85 8.17 -5.06
CA SER A 185 -27.85 9.56 -4.61
C SER A 185 -27.86 9.57 -3.09
N THR A 186 -26.79 10.08 -2.47
CA THR A 186 -26.55 9.83 -1.05
C THR A 186 -26.60 11.10 -0.23
N HIS A 187 -27.38 11.05 0.85
CA HIS A 187 -27.49 12.09 1.87
C HIS A 187 -26.75 11.71 3.15
N VAL A 188 -26.12 12.67 3.81
CA VAL A 188 -25.57 12.54 5.17
C VAL A 188 -26.33 13.47 6.09
N VAL A 189 -26.91 12.94 7.16
CA VAL A 189 -27.66 13.70 8.17
C VAL A 189 -26.86 13.67 9.47
N GLU A 190 -26.33 14.82 9.87
CA GLU A 190 -25.54 15.00 11.09
C GLU A 190 -26.24 15.97 12.04
N PHE A 191 -26.46 15.51 13.28
CA PHE A 191 -27.11 16.31 14.31
C PHE A 191 -26.25 17.50 14.74
N ALA A 192 -24.93 17.32 14.83
CA ALA A 192 -24.00 18.38 15.13
C ALA A 192 -23.93 19.40 13.99
N PRO A 193 -23.53 20.66 14.26
CA PRO A 193 -23.45 21.70 13.23
C PRO A 193 -22.36 21.45 12.17
N ARG A 194 -21.53 20.41 12.35
CA ARG A 194 -20.42 20.05 11.46
C ARG A 194 -20.21 18.54 11.41
N LEU A 195 -19.58 18.09 10.32
CA LEU A 195 -19.09 16.71 10.19
C LEU A 195 -17.93 16.44 11.15
N MET A 196 -17.76 15.17 11.55
CA MET A 196 -16.71 14.71 12.46
C MET A 196 -16.52 15.60 13.71
N PRO A 197 -17.61 15.94 14.44
CA PRO A 197 -17.58 16.98 15.48
C PRO A 197 -16.63 16.67 16.65
N VAL A 198 -16.27 15.40 16.84
CA VAL A 198 -15.32 14.92 17.85
C VAL A 198 -13.87 15.13 17.39
N GLN A 199 -13.57 15.01 16.10
CA GLN A 199 -12.21 15.03 15.56
C GLN A 199 -11.81 16.37 14.95
N VAL A 200 -12.74 17.11 14.36
CA VAL A 200 -12.43 18.37 13.68
C VAL A 200 -13.14 19.55 14.31
N ASP A 201 -12.45 20.68 14.28
CA ASP A 201 -12.98 21.98 14.69
C ASP A 201 -13.83 22.61 13.58
N GLU A 202 -14.28 23.85 13.79
CA GLU A 202 -15.16 24.55 12.85
C GLU A 202 -14.50 24.76 11.48
N GLY A 203 -13.22 25.16 11.46
CA GLY A 203 -12.46 25.37 10.23
C GLY A 203 -12.24 24.08 9.44
N GLY A 204 -11.79 23.02 10.11
CA GLY A 204 -11.63 21.70 9.51
C GLY A 204 -12.96 21.12 9.04
N GLY A 205 -14.03 21.29 9.81
CA GLY A 205 -15.39 20.85 9.45
C GLY A 205 -15.92 21.56 8.20
N ALA A 206 -15.67 22.86 8.04
CA ALA A 206 -16.06 23.61 6.85
C ALA A 206 -15.28 23.18 5.60
N ALA A 207 -13.98 22.87 5.75
CA ALA A 207 -13.18 22.32 4.65
C ALA A 207 -13.69 20.93 4.25
N LEU A 208 -13.92 20.05 5.23
CA LEU A 208 -14.43 18.70 5.00
C LEU A 208 -15.82 18.71 4.33
N LEU A 209 -16.73 19.57 4.80
CA LEU A 209 -18.06 19.73 4.21
C LEU A 209 -17.99 20.06 2.72
N ARG A 210 -17.16 21.04 2.33
CA ARG A 210 -16.98 21.42 0.92
C ARG A 210 -16.49 20.23 0.11
N THR A 211 -15.44 19.56 0.57
CA THR A 211 -14.86 18.43 -0.15
C THR A 211 -15.87 17.29 -0.32
N VAL A 212 -16.64 16.96 0.72
CA VAL A 212 -17.69 15.93 0.66
C VAL A 212 -18.81 16.32 -0.32
N VAL A 213 -19.21 17.59 -0.36
CA VAL A 213 -20.23 18.11 -1.29
C VAL A 213 -19.74 18.13 -2.74
N ASP A 214 -18.48 18.53 -2.99
CA ASP A 214 -17.87 18.52 -4.33
C ASP A 214 -17.75 17.10 -4.89
N MET A 215 -17.76 16.10 -4.00
CA MET A 215 -17.87 14.71 -4.37
C MET A 215 -19.30 14.27 -4.70
N GLY A 216 -20.29 15.14 -4.69
CA GLY A 216 -21.68 14.81 -5.04
C GLY A 216 -22.46 14.12 -3.93
N LEU A 217 -22.03 14.24 -2.67
CA LEU A 217 -22.84 13.88 -1.50
C LEU A 217 -23.63 15.10 -1.02
N ALA A 218 -24.88 14.90 -0.62
CA ALA A 218 -25.69 15.96 -0.02
C ALA A 218 -25.58 15.89 1.51
N VAL A 219 -25.14 16.96 2.17
CA VAL A 219 -24.89 16.96 3.62
C VAL A 219 -25.84 17.92 4.32
N HIS A 220 -26.47 17.44 5.40
CA HIS A 220 -27.39 18.17 6.26
C HIS A 220 -26.82 18.18 7.68
N THR A 221 -26.18 19.27 8.09
CA THR A 221 -25.64 19.43 9.46
C THR A 221 -26.59 20.25 10.34
N GLY A 222 -26.49 20.08 11.66
CA GLY A 222 -27.35 20.76 12.62
C GLY A 222 -28.78 20.21 12.66
N VAL A 223 -29.01 19.04 12.04
CA VAL A 223 -30.34 18.46 11.84
C VAL A 223 -30.32 16.98 12.23
N GLY A 224 -31.26 16.59 13.08
CA GLY A 224 -31.47 15.21 13.50
C GLY A 224 -32.59 14.52 12.73
N THR A 225 -32.55 13.18 12.68
CA THR A 225 -33.69 12.38 12.22
C THR A 225 -34.79 12.39 13.28
N GLN A 226 -36.03 12.71 12.88
CA GLN A 226 -37.21 12.64 13.75
C GLN A 226 -37.97 11.32 13.56
N GLU A 227 -38.14 10.89 12.30
CA GLU A 227 -38.91 9.70 11.94
C GLU A 227 -38.42 9.16 10.58
N VAL A 228 -38.38 7.83 10.46
CA VAL A 228 -38.24 7.16 9.15
C VAL A 228 -39.63 6.80 8.64
N LEU A 229 -39.98 7.30 7.46
CA LEU A 229 -41.30 7.12 6.86
C LEU A 229 -41.34 5.81 6.07
N ALA A 230 -42.34 4.98 6.36
CA ALA A 230 -42.54 3.70 5.68
C ALA A 230 -43.80 3.72 4.80
N GLY A 231 -43.71 3.09 3.62
CA GLY A 231 -44.82 2.86 2.72
C GLY A 231 -45.78 1.78 3.21
N ALA A 232 -46.87 1.55 2.47
CA ALA A 232 -47.88 0.55 2.82
C ALA A 232 -47.34 -0.90 2.84
N ASP A 233 -46.22 -1.15 2.16
CA ASP A 233 -45.51 -2.43 2.10
C ASP A 233 -44.44 -2.59 3.21
N GLY A 234 -44.32 -1.59 4.09
CA GLY A 234 -43.37 -1.52 5.19
C GLY A 234 -41.95 -1.11 4.80
N ALA A 235 -41.72 -0.71 3.54
CA ALA A 235 -40.41 -0.25 3.07
C ALA A 235 -40.20 1.25 3.33
N VAL A 236 -38.94 1.67 3.52
CA VAL A 236 -38.59 3.09 3.63
C VAL A 236 -39.00 3.83 2.36
N THR A 237 -39.64 4.99 2.54
CA THR A 237 -40.02 5.92 1.46
C THR A 237 -39.51 7.35 1.70
N GLY A 238 -39.03 7.63 2.90
CA GLY A 238 -38.46 8.93 3.24
C GLY A 238 -38.03 9.04 4.70
N MET A 239 -37.56 10.21 5.07
CA MET A 239 -37.18 10.58 6.43
C MET A 239 -37.69 11.99 6.76
N ALA A 240 -38.29 12.15 7.94
CA ALA A 240 -38.61 13.47 8.50
C ALA A 240 -37.46 13.94 9.40
N LEU A 241 -37.10 15.21 9.25
CA LEU A 241 -35.97 15.83 9.93
C LEU A 241 -36.40 16.83 11.01
N SER A 242 -35.50 17.12 11.95
CA SER A 242 -35.80 17.96 13.12
C SER A 242 -36.03 19.43 12.82
N ASP A 243 -35.64 19.90 11.64
CA ASP A 243 -35.88 21.25 11.15
C ASP A 243 -37.23 21.40 10.42
N GLY A 244 -38.02 20.32 10.35
CA GLY A 244 -39.31 20.26 9.66
C GLY A 244 -39.20 19.94 8.17
N SER A 245 -38.00 19.76 7.63
CA SER A 245 -37.80 19.28 6.27
C SER A 245 -37.99 17.75 6.17
N SER A 246 -38.06 17.24 4.93
CA SER A 246 -38.13 15.80 4.68
C SER A 246 -37.26 15.42 3.49
N LEU A 247 -36.72 14.19 3.52
CA LEU A 247 -35.92 13.60 2.46
C LEU A 247 -36.69 12.41 1.87
N ALA A 248 -36.83 12.36 0.55
CA ALA A 248 -37.31 11.16 -0.14
C ALA A 248 -36.11 10.22 -0.33
N VAL A 249 -36.12 9.09 0.38
CA VAL A 249 -35.03 8.11 0.38
C VAL A 249 -35.60 6.70 0.42
N ASP A 250 -34.91 5.76 -0.21
CA ASP A 250 -35.32 4.36 -0.31
C ASP A 250 -34.60 3.47 0.71
N LEU A 251 -33.44 3.94 1.20
CA LEU A 251 -32.54 3.21 2.09
C LEU A 251 -31.97 4.16 3.16
N VAL A 252 -31.89 3.69 4.41
CA VAL A 252 -31.30 4.44 5.54
C VAL A 252 -30.24 3.59 6.22
N VAL A 253 -29.04 4.14 6.42
CA VAL A 253 -27.97 3.53 7.21
C VAL A 253 -27.78 4.32 8.50
N PHE A 254 -27.90 3.66 9.65
CA PHE A 254 -27.63 4.27 10.94
C PHE A 254 -26.15 4.10 11.33
N SER A 255 -25.48 5.23 11.53
CA SER A 255 -24.09 5.33 11.98
C SER A 255 -23.94 6.41 13.07
N ALA A 256 -24.80 6.39 14.09
CA ALA A 256 -24.82 7.35 15.18
C ALA A 256 -23.87 7.01 16.35
N GLY A 257 -22.80 6.25 16.06
CA GLY A 257 -21.84 5.75 17.04
C GLY A 257 -22.10 4.31 17.48
N VAL A 258 -21.29 3.82 18.42
CA VAL A 258 -21.36 2.44 18.94
C VAL A 258 -21.53 2.41 20.46
N ARG A 259 -21.95 1.26 20.99
CA ARG A 259 -22.09 1.00 22.43
C ARG A 259 -21.42 -0.32 22.82
N PRO A 260 -20.74 -0.40 23.98
CA PRO A 260 -20.09 -1.62 24.43
C PRO A 260 -21.07 -2.79 24.53
N ARG A 261 -20.69 -3.98 24.06
CA ARG A 261 -21.47 -5.22 24.24
C ARG A 261 -21.21 -5.80 25.63
N ASP A 262 -21.80 -5.17 26.65
CA ASP A 262 -21.62 -5.49 28.07
C ASP A 262 -22.75 -6.35 28.69
N GLN A 263 -23.71 -6.81 27.87
CA GLN A 263 -24.90 -7.54 28.35
C GLN A 263 -24.56 -8.79 29.16
N LEU A 264 -23.66 -9.67 28.66
CA LEU A 264 -23.25 -10.87 29.38
C LEU A 264 -22.65 -10.55 30.76
N ALA A 265 -21.89 -9.46 30.85
CA ALA A 265 -21.28 -9.01 32.10
C ALA A 265 -22.34 -8.50 33.09
N ARG A 266 -23.34 -7.74 32.61
CA ARG A 266 -24.47 -7.28 33.45
C ARG A 266 -25.26 -8.47 33.99
N GLU A 267 -25.59 -9.43 33.13
CA GLU A 267 -26.40 -10.60 33.48
C GLU A 267 -25.69 -11.55 34.45
N CYS A 268 -24.36 -11.68 34.34
CA CYS A 268 -23.55 -12.46 35.28
C CYS A 268 -23.04 -11.64 36.50
N GLY A 269 -23.50 -10.40 36.66
CA GLY A 269 -23.21 -9.57 37.85
C GLY A 269 -21.76 -9.09 37.95
N LEU A 270 -21.06 -8.91 36.83
CA LEU A 270 -19.79 -8.17 36.80
C LEU A 270 -20.07 -6.65 36.85
N ALA A 271 -19.10 -5.90 37.36
CA ALA A 271 -19.19 -4.45 37.38
C ALA A 271 -19.17 -3.87 35.96
N VAL A 272 -20.12 -2.96 35.67
CA VAL A 272 -20.26 -2.29 34.39
C VAL A 272 -20.46 -0.80 34.63
N GLY A 273 -19.82 0.05 33.83
CA GLY A 273 -19.89 1.50 34.00
C GLY A 273 -21.28 2.07 33.77
N GLU A 274 -21.53 3.27 34.31
CA GLU A 274 -22.81 3.99 34.17
C GLU A 274 -23.18 4.24 32.70
N ARG A 275 -22.18 4.52 31.86
CA ARG A 275 -22.35 4.72 30.40
C ARG A 275 -22.10 3.45 29.57
N GLY A 276 -21.98 2.30 30.24
CA GLY A 276 -21.64 1.02 29.64
C GLY A 276 -20.14 0.69 29.68
N GLY A 277 -19.83 -0.55 29.32
CA GLY A 277 -18.47 -1.11 29.33
C GLY A 277 -18.14 -1.87 30.61
N ILE A 278 -17.51 -3.03 30.46
CA ILE A 278 -17.13 -3.95 31.54
C ILE A 278 -15.95 -3.33 32.29
N VAL A 279 -16.11 -3.06 33.59
CA VAL A 279 -15.07 -2.42 34.38
C VAL A 279 -13.88 -3.38 34.53
N VAL A 280 -12.70 -2.91 34.14
CA VAL A 280 -11.44 -3.64 34.32
C VAL A 280 -10.38 -2.78 35.01
N ASP A 281 -9.44 -3.45 35.69
CA ASP A 281 -8.21 -2.83 36.18
C ASP A 281 -7.16 -2.66 35.06
N GLU A 282 -5.98 -2.14 35.40
CA GLU A 282 -4.87 -1.96 34.45
C GLU A 282 -4.37 -3.30 33.86
N GLU A 283 -4.60 -4.43 34.53
CA GLU A 283 -4.26 -5.77 34.03
C GLU A 283 -5.36 -6.35 33.11
N CYS A 284 -6.36 -5.53 32.74
CA CYS A 284 -7.56 -5.91 31.98
C CYS A 284 -8.44 -6.96 32.69
N ARG A 285 -8.29 -7.10 34.01
CA ARG A 285 -9.04 -8.06 34.84
C ARG A 285 -10.28 -7.39 35.40
N THR A 286 -11.39 -8.13 35.44
CA THR A 286 -12.65 -7.64 36.03
C THR A 286 -12.66 -7.78 37.55
N SER A 287 -13.78 -7.46 38.19
CA SER A 287 -14.01 -7.75 39.62
C SER A 287 -13.92 -9.25 39.97
N ASP A 288 -13.99 -10.13 38.99
CA ASP A 288 -13.75 -11.57 39.15
C ASP A 288 -12.34 -11.94 38.66
N PRO A 289 -11.48 -12.52 39.50
CA PRO A 289 -10.10 -12.79 39.12
C PRO A 289 -9.94 -13.84 38.00
N ALA A 290 -10.98 -14.63 37.72
CA ALA A 290 -10.99 -15.59 36.62
C ALA A 290 -11.51 -14.99 35.30
N VAL A 291 -11.92 -13.70 35.28
CA VAL A 291 -12.56 -13.07 34.12
C VAL A 291 -11.85 -11.78 33.72
N PHE A 292 -11.51 -11.69 32.43
CA PHE A 292 -10.89 -10.54 31.78
C PHE A 292 -11.85 -9.94 30.75
N ALA A 293 -11.68 -8.66 30.43
CA ALA A 293 -12.35 -8.04 29.29
C ALA A 293 -11.38 -7.16 28.50
N ILE A 294 -11.43 -7.26 27.17
CA ILE A 294 -10.48 -6.58 26.26
C ILE A 294 -11.19 -5.97 25.05
N GLY A 295 -10.64 -4.88 24.52
CA GLY A 295 -11.21 -4.17 23.36
C GLY A 295 -12.40 -3.28 23.71
N GLU A 296 -13.27 -3.01 22.73
CA GLU A 296 -14.34 -2.00 22.87
C GLU A 296 -15.43 -2.34 23.91
N CYS A 297 -15.46 -3.57 24.43
CA CYS A 297 -16.37 -3.93 25.51
C CYS A 297 -15.84 -3.54 26.90
N ALA A 298 -14.54 -3.24 27.02
CA ALA A 298 -13.90 -2.93 28.29
C ALA A 298 -13.94 -1.43 28.60
N LEU A 299 -14.30 -1.11 29.85
CA LEU A 299 -14.13 0.20 30.47
C LEU A 299 -12.80 0.17 31.23
N ALA A 300 -11.78 0.80 30.66
CA ALA A 300 -10.42 0.79 31.18
C ALA A 300 -10.29 1.59 32.49
N ALA A 301 -9.16 1.41 33.18
CA ALA A 301 -8.89 1.99 34.50
C ALA A 301 -8.91 3.53 34.53
N ASP A 302 -8.67 4.18 33.38
CA ASP A 302 -8.76 5.64 33.19
C ASP A 302 -10.22 6.14 33.00
N GLY A 303 -11.20 5.24 33.09
CA GLY A 303 -12.62 5.54 32.94
C GLY A 303 -13.09 5.69 31.49
N ARG A 304 -12.32 5.21 30.50
CA ARG A 304 -12.67 5.31 29.08
C ARG A 304 -12.97 3.95 28.45
N VAL A 305 -13.88 3.98 27.48
CA VAL A 305 -14.03 2.90 26.51
C VAL A 305 -13.38 3.35 25.20
N TYR A 306 -12.47 2.52 24.69
CA TYR A 306 -11.71 2.82 23.49
C TYR A 306 -12.36 2.21 22.25
N GLY A 307 -12.87 3.07 21.35
CA GLY A 307 -13.42 2.70 20.04
C GLY A 307 -12.36 2.60 18.94
N LEU A 308 -11.15 2.14 19.27
CA LEU A 308 -10.01 2.08 18.36
C LEU A 308 -9.32 0.71 18.47
N VAL A 309 -8.75 0.24 17.36
CA VAL A 309 -8.11 -1.09 17.30
C VAL A 309 -6.80 -1.16 18.09
N ALA A 310 -5.97 -0.11 18.05
CA ALA A 310 -4.65 -0.12 18.69
C ALA A 310 -4.73 -0.27 20.22
N PRO A 311 -5.58 0.50 20.95
CA PRO A 311 -5.80 0.25 22.38
C PRO A 311 -6.32 -1.17 22.66
N GLY A 312 -7.20 -1.70 21.82
CA GLY A 312 -7.70 -3.07 21.95
C GLY A 312 -6.60 -4.13 21.80
N TYR A 313 -5.64 -3.92 20.89
CA TYR A 313 -4.48 -4.81 20.73
C TYR A 313 -3.54 -4.77 21.92
N GLU A 314 -3.33 -3.60 22.51
CA GLU A 314 -2.55 -3.46 23.74
C GLU A 314 -3.22 -4.19 24.90
N MET A 315 -4.54 -4.00 25.10
CA MET A 315 -5.32 -4.76 26.08
C MET A 315 -5.21 -6.27 25.87
N ALA A 316 -5.26 -6.74 24.61
CA ALA A 316 -5.08 -8.17 24.29
C ALA A 316 -3.70 -8.70 24.69
N GLN A 317 -2.64 -7.92 24.46
CA GLN A 317 -1.28 -8.28 24.85
C GLN A 317 -1.10 -8.28 26.38
N THR A 318 -1.63 -7.25 27.05
CA THR A 318 -1.64 -7.13 28.51
C THR A 318 -2.35 -8.32 29.16
N ALA A 319 -3.58 -8.63 28.72
CA ALA A 319 -4.33 -9.76 29.25
C ALA A 319 -3.61 -11.10 29.00
N ALA A 320 -3.06 -11.32 27.80
CA ALA A 320 -2.33 -12.55 27.50
C ALA A 320 -1.09 -12.72 28.38
N GLU A 321 -0.34 -11.63 28.63
CA GLU A 321 0.83 -11.66 29.52
C GLU A 321 0.45 -11.97 30.97
N VAL A 322 -0.58 -11.31 31.48
CA VAL A 322 -1.09 -11.52 32.85
C VAL A 322 -1.60 -12.95 33.03
N ILE A 323 -2.34 -13.50 32.05
CA ILE A 323 -2.84 -14.88 32.09
C ILE A 323 -1.69 -15.90 32.10
N THR A 324 -0.56 -15.60 31.45
CA THR A 324 0.65 -16.44 31.49
C THR A 324 1.51 -16.27 32.75
N GLY A 325 1.07 -15.45 33.72
CA GLY A 325 1.78 -15.20 34.98
C GLY A 325 2.81 -14.07 34.93
N GLY A 326 2.84 -13.29 33.85
CA GLY A 326 3.62 -12.06 33.73
C GLY A 326 2.95 -10.87 34.42
N ARG A 327 3.54 -9.67 34.27
CA ARG A 327 2.99 -8.42 34.80
C ARG A 327 3.00 -7.37 33.70
N SER A 328 1.83 -6.86 33.34
CA SER A 328 1.64 -5.84 32.31
C SER A 328 0.47 -4.96 32.70
N ALA A 329 0.47 -3.70 32.25
CA ALA A 329 -0.54 -2.71 32.61
C ALA A 329 -0.92 -1.87 31.40
N PHE A 330 -2.23 -1.74 31.14
CA PHE A 330 -2.83 -0.80 30.21
C PHE A 330 -3.34 0.43 30.98
N THR A 331 -2.68 1.57 30.80
CA THR A 331 -2.95 2.81 31.56
C THR A 331 -3.68 3.88 30.75
N GLY A 332 -4.15 3.53 29.55
CA GLY A 332 -4.84 4.42 28.62
C GLY A 332 -4.15 4.50 27.26
N ALA A 333 -4.77 5.18 26.30
CA ALA A 333 -4.24 5.28 24.95
C ALA A 333 -4.55 6.61 24.24
N ASP A 334 -3.71 6.94 23.26
CA ASP A 334 -3.87 8.08 22.36
C ASP A 334 -5.10 7.91 21.45
N LEU A 335 -5.94 8.95 21.38
CA LEU A 335 -7.15 8.99 20.55
C LEU A 335 -6.92 9.63 19.17
N SER A 336 -5.66 9.91 18.81
CA SER A 336 -5.29 10.43 17.50
C SER A 336 -5.80 9.51 16.38
N THR A 337 -6.40 10.11 15.36
CA THR A 337 -7.00 9.40 14.23
C THR A 337 -6.57 10.02 12.92
N LYS A 338 -6.33 9.17 11.92
CA LYS A 338 -6.17 9.57 10.52
C LYS A 338 -7.17 8.77 9.70
N LEU A 339 -8.04 9.47 8.99
CA LEU A 339 -9.02 8.92 8.08
C LEU A 339 -8.60 9.28 6.65
N LYS A 340 -8.67 8.29 5.77
CA LYS A 340 -8.59 8.52 4.32
C LYS A 340 -9.91 8.10 3.72
N LEU A 341 -10.80 9.05 3.55
CA LEU A 341 -12.14 8.79 3.07
C LEU A 341 -12.30 9.40 1.69
N LEU A 342 -12.74 8.60 0.71
CA LEU A 342 -13.19 9.15 -0.57
C LEU A 342 -12.12 10.01 -1.28
N GLY A 343 -10.83 9.76 -1.00
CA GLY A 343 -9.72 10.56 -1.52
C GLY A 343 -9.37 11.82 -0.71
N VAL A 344 -10.05 12.07 0.41
CA VAL A 344 -9.79 13.15 1.37
C VAL A 344 -9.01 12.62 2.56
N ASP A 345 -7.86 13.22 2.84
CA ASP A 345 -7.09 12.96 4.05
C ASP A 345 -7.56 13.87 5.18
N VAL A 346 -8.00 13.28 6.29
CA VAL A 346 -8.37 13.98 7.53
C VAL A 346 -7.56 13.38 8.66
N ALA A 347 -6.91 14.19 9.48
CA ALA A 347 -6.24 13.73 10.68
C ALA A 347 -6.44 14.68 11.86
N SER A 348 -6.54 14.09 13.04
CA SER A 348 -6.62 14.79 14.32
C SER A 348 -5.67 14.11 15.30
N PHE A 349 -4.93 14.91 16.06
CA PHE A 349 -4.02 14.39 17.09
C PHE A 349 -3.93 15.30 18.31
N GLY A 350 -3.57 14.71 19.45
CA GLY A 350 -3.45 15.44 20.71
C GLY A 350 -4.72 16.19 21.12
N ASP A 351 -4.55 17.33 21.77
CA ASP A 351 -5.61 18.29 22.09
C ASP A 351 -6.00 19.13 20.86
N ALA A 352 -6.58 18.48 19.86
CA ALA A 352 -6.93 19.09 18.57
C ALA A 352 -7.93 20.27 18.68
N HIS A 353 -8.70 20.33 19.76
CA HIS A 353 -9.66 21.42 20.02
C HIS A 353 -9.09 22.54 20.88
N GLY A 354 -7.87 22.41 21.42
CA GLY A 354 -7.27 23.42 22.29
C GLY A 354 -8.04 23.60 23.60
N SER A 355 -8.42 22.50 24.23
CA SER A 355 -9.10 22.48 25.54
C SER A 355 -8.19 22.84 26.72
N ALA A 356 -6.87 22.74 26.56
CA ALA A 356 -5.89 23.14 27.56
C ALA A 356 -5.91 24.66 27.80
N GLU A 357 -5.73 25.05 29.08
CA GLU A 357 -5.69 26.47 29.46
C GLU A 357 -4.51 27.20 28.80
N GLY A 358 -4.81 28.31 28.13
CA GLY A 358 -3.80 29.12 27.43
C GLY A 358 -3.34 28.57 26.07
N ALA A 359 -4.01 27.56 25.52
CA ALA A 359 -3.73 27.06 24.17
C ALA A 359 -3.91 28.15 23.10
N LEU A 360 -3.00 28.16 22.11
CA LEU A 360 -2.97 29.09 20.98
C LEU A 360 -3.04 28.32 19.67
N ASP A 361 -3.81 28.86 18.71
CA ASP A 361 -4.00 28.24 17.40
C ASP A 361 -3.07 28.85 16.33
N VAL A 362 -2.42 27.99 15.55
CA VAL A 362 -1.69 28.37 14.32
C VAL A 362 -2.37 27.70 13.14
N VAL A 363 -2.96 28.49 12.25
CA VAL A 363 -3.91 28.02 11.23
C VAL A 363 -3.50 28.42 9.82
N TYR A 364 -3.56 27.48 8.89
CA TYR A 364 -3.60 27.71 7.45
C TYR A 364 -4.90 27.18 6.87
N SER A 365 -5.57 27.98 6.04
CA SER A 365 -6.85 27.62 5.43
C SER A 365 -6.89 28.12 4.00
N ASP A 366 -7.00 27.20 3.04
CA ASP A 366 -7.19 27.47 1.63
C ASP A 366 -8.49 26.83 1.14
N ALA A 367 -9.53 27.66 1.07
CA ALA A 367 -10.85 27.23 0.65
C ALA A 367 -10.91 26.74 -0.81
N ARG A 368 -9.99 27.18 -1.68
CA ARG A 368 -9.97 26.79 -3.10
C ARG A 368 -9.36 25.39 -3.29
N SER A 369 -8.29 25.07 -2.59
CA SER A 369 -7.68 23.73 -2.65
C SER A 369 -8.34 22.73 -1.68
N GLY A 370 -9.20 23.20 -0.78
CA GLY A 370 -9.86 22.35 0.23
C GLY A 370 -8.94 21.97 1.40
N VAL A 371 -7.81 22.67 1.57
CA VAL A 371 -6.80 22.38 2.59
C VAL A 371 -7.04 23.22 3.83
N TYR A 372 -7.07 22.56 4.99
CA TYR A 372 -7.08 23.20 6.31
C TYR A 372 -6.06 22.52 7.22
N LYS A 373 -5.17 23.30 7.83
CA LYS A 373 -4.18 22.83 8.79
C LYS A 373 -4.21 23.71 10.02
N LYS A 374 -4.32 23.09 11.20
CA LYS A 374 -4.22 23.76 12.50
C LYS A 374 -3.25 23.00 13.39
N LEU A 375 -2.36 23.74 14.05
CA LEU A 375 -1.58 23.27 15.18
C LEU A 375 -2.03 24.02 16.43
N VAL A 376 -2.16 23.30 17.54
CA VAL A 376 -2.50 23.83 18.85
C VAL A 376 -1.23 23.86 19.68
N ILE A 377 -0.85 25.03 20.16
CA ILE A 377 0.43 25.30 20.82
C ILE A 377 0.18 25.83 22.24
N GLY A 378 0.90 25.29 23.22
CA GLY A 378 0.86 25.76 24.60
C GLY A 378 1.57 27.10 24.78
N PRO A 379 1.35 27.80 25.92
CA PRO A 379 2.00 29.08 26.21
C PRO A 379 3.54 29.06 26.18
N ASP A 380 4.12 27.89 26.39
CA ASP A 380 5.55 27.60 26.41
C ASP A 380 6.12 27.18 25.04
N GLY A 381 5.27 27.11 24.00
CA GLY A 381 5.66 26.67 22.65
C GLY A 381 5.50 25.16 22.42
N THR A 382 4.98 24.42 23.40
CA THR A 382 4.75 22.97 23.29
C THR A 382 3.61 22.65 22.32
N LEU A 383 3.80 21.69 21.40
CA LEU A 383 2.72 21.19 20.55
C LEU A 383 1.73 20.37 21.37
N LEU A 384 0.49 20.83 21.48
CA LEU A 384 -0.56 20.16 22.23
C LEU A 384 -1.42 19.25 21.34
N GLY A 385 -1.56 19.59 20.05
CA GLY A 385 -2.36 18.82 19.10
C GLY A 385 -2.51 19.50 17.74
N GLY A 386 -3.41 18.99 16.89
CA GLY A 386 -3.69 19.59 15.60
C GLY A 386 -4.78 18.90 14.79
N VAL A 387 -5.27 19.63 13.77
CA VAL A 387 -6.29 19.22 12.81
C VAL A 387 -5.75 19.42 11.40
N LEU A 388 -5.77 18.38 10.56
CA LEU A 388 -5.31 18.41 9.17
C LEU A 388 -6.44 17.88 8.28
N VAL A 389 -6.88 18.65 7.29
CA VAL A 389 -7.94 18.30 6.32
C VAL A 389 -7.46 18.65 4.91
N GLY A 390 -7.64 17.73 3.97
CA GLY A 390 -7.23 17.89 2.56
C GLY A 390 -5.75 17.60 2.31
N ASP A 391 -4.87 17.94 3.27
CA ASP A 391 -3.47 17.54 3.30
C ASP A 391 -3.08 17.14 4.73
N ALA A 392 -2.90 15.83 4.95
CA ALA A 392 -2.45 15.26 6.22
C ALA A 392 -1.12 14.49 6.09
N ASP A 393 -0.23 14.90 5.18
CA ASP A 393 1.08 14.26 4.98
C ASP A 393 1.99 14.40 6.20
N GLN A 394 1.94 15.56 6.86
CA GLN A 394 2.74 15.86 8.04
C GLN A 394 2.24 15.19 9.32
N TYR A 395 1.07 14.53 9.31
CA TYR A 395 0.51 13.85 10.49
C TYR A 395 1.53 12.89 11.15
N GLY A 396 2.24 12.11 10.34
CA GLY A 396 3.21 11.12 10.83
C GLY A 396 4.41 11.72 11.55
N THR A 397 4.75 12.98 11.24
CA THR A 397 5.85 13.72 11.89
C THR A 397 5.34 14.54 13.07
N LEU A 398 4.17 15.18 12.94
CA LEU A 398 3.62 16.07 13.97
C LEU A 398 3.06 15.32 15.17
N ARG A 399 2.34 14.21 14.96
CA ARG A 399 1.71 13.45 16.06
C ARG A 399 2.73 13.03 17.13
N PRO A 400 3.89 12.41 16.80
CA PRO A 400 4.88 12.03 17.82
C PRO A 400 5.52 13.20 18.56
N MET A 401 5.39 14.42 18.06
CA MET A 401 5.94 15.63 18.69
C MET A 401 4.94 16.27 19.68
N THR A 402 3.76 15.70 19.84
CA THR A 402 2.79 16.15 20.86
C THR A 402 3.43 16.05 22.25
N GLY A 403 3.32 17.11 23.05
CA GLY A 403 3.96 17.23 24.36
C GLY A 403 5.42 17.73 24.31
N THR A 404 5.94 18.10 23.12
CA THR A 404 7.29 18.68 22.97
C THR A 404 7.24 20.07 22.33
N VAL A 405 8.27 20.88 22.57
CA VAL A 405 8.45 22.17 21.88
C VAL A 405 8.94 21.92 20.46
N LEU A 406 8.26 22.50 19.48
CA LEU A 406 8.62 22.31 18.08
C LEU A 406 9.98 22.98 17.77
N PRO A 407 10.87 22.32 17.00
CA PRO A 407 12.19 22.83 16.66
C PRO A 407 12.17 23.93 15.59
N VAL A 408 11.00 24.20 15.01
CA VAL A 408 10.74 25.29 14.06
C VAL A 408 9.47 26.01 14.46
N ALA A 409 9.33 27.25 13.98
CA ALA A 409 8.13 28.04 14.24
C ALA A 409 6.89 27.35 13.64
N PRO A 410 5.77 27.18 14.40
CA PRO A 410 4.60 26.41 13.95
C PRO A 410 4.00 26.90 12.63
N GLU A 411 4.11 28.20 12.31
CA GLU A 411 3.63 28.79 11.06
C GLU A 411 4.32 28.19 9.83
N GLN A 412 5.57 27.75 9.94
CA GLN A 412 6.31 27.12 8.85
C GLN A 412 5.81 25.71 8.55
N LEU A 413 5.13 25.08 9.50
CA LEU A 413 4.62 23.71 9.37
C LEU A 413 3.21 23.69 8.77
N VAL A 414 2.43 24.77 8.91
CA VAL A 414 1.07 24.85 8.35
C VAL A 414 1.03 25.42 6.93
N LEU A 415 2.02 26.20 6.50
CA LEU A 415 2.05 26.82 5.17
C LEU A 415 2.37 25.80 4.04
N PRO A 416 1.78 25.95 2.85
CA PRO A 416 2.05 25.09 1.70
C PRO A 416 3.47 25.31 1.15
N ALA A 417 4.03 24.26 0.54
CA ALA A 417 5.33 24.33 -0.14
C ALA A 417 5.30 25.41 -1.24
N GLY A 418 6.17 26.41 -1.12
CA GLY A 418 6.32 27.50 -2.08
C GLY A 418 6.02 28.92 -1.59
N ALA A 419 5.50 29.10 -0.36
CA ALA A 419 5.25 30.43 0.22
C ALA A 419 6.41 30.97 1.11
N GLY A 420 7.49 30.20 1.27
CA GLY A 420 8.67 30.48 2.08
C GLY A 420 9.53 29.22 2.20
N GLY A 421 10.82 29.36 2.56
CA GLY A 421 11.77 28.25 2.62
C GLY A 421 11.30 27.14 3.58
N PRO A 422 11.08 25.90 3.10
CA PRO A 422 10.64 24.82 3.96
C PRO A 422 11.80 24.35 4.86
N VAL A 423 11.54 24.24 6.16
CA VAL A 423 12.33 23.34 7.02
C VAL A 423 11.51 22.05 7.14
N ALA A 424 11.85 21.06 6.32
CA ALA A 424 11.34 19.71 6.51
C ALA A 424 12.09 19.08 7.69
N LEU A 425 11.41 18.91 8.83
CA LEU A 425 11.95 18.13 9.94
C LEU A 425 12.06 16.67 9.50
N GLY A 426 13.29 16.19 9.34
CA GLY A 426 13.58 14.81 9.02
C GLY A 426 13.31 13.87 10.21
N PRO A 427 13.15 12.56 9.98
CA PRO A 427 12.96 11.56 11.04
C PRO A 427 14.03 11.60 12.14
N SER A 428 15.24 12.04 11.82
CA SER A 428 16.36 12.22 12.76
C SER A 428 16.06 13.21 13.88
N ALA A 429 15.10 14.13 13.71
CA ALA A 429 14.69 15.10 14.72
C ALA A 429 13.64 14.55 15.72
N LEU A 430 13.16 13.32 15.55
CA LEU A 430 12.23 12.68 16.49
C LEU A 430 12.96 12.32 17.82
N PRO A 431 12.30 12.41 18.98
CA PRO A 431 12.83 11.89 20.24
C PRO A 431 12.91 10.35 20.24
N ASP A 432 13.78 9.75 21.05
CA ASP A 432 14.03 8.30 21.02
C ASP A 432 12.81 7.48 21.48
N GLU A 433 11.99 8.03 22.37
CA GLU A 433 10.71 7.47 22.80
C GLU A 433 9.60 7.54 21.73
N ALA A 434 9.80 8.26 20.61
CA ALA A 434 8.78 8.40 19.58
C ALA A 434 8.43 7.06 18.94
N VAL A 435 7.15 6.67 18.96
CA VAL A 435 6.67 5.44 18.30
C VAL A 435 6.69 5.61 16.78
N VAL A 436 7.62 4.93 16.12
CA VAL A 436 7.80 4.96 14.66
C VAL A 436 6.96 3.87 13.98
N CYS A 437 6.82 2.69 14.59
CA CYS A 437 5.95 1.62 14.07
C CYS A 437 4.73 1.42 14.97
N SER A 438 3.60 2.04 14.62
CA SER A 438 2.36 1.88 15.41
C SER A 438 1.77 0.46 15.36
N CYS A 439 2.04 -0.30 14.30
CA CYS A 439 1.52 -1.66 14.14
C CYS A 439 2.14 -2.67 15.13
N HIS A 440 3.35 -2.40 15.64
CA HIS A 440 4.07 -3.24 16.60
C HIS A 440 4.60 -2.44 17.81
N ASN A 441 4.14 -1.20 17.98
CA ASN A 441 4.54 -0.27 19.03
C ASN A 441 6.06 -0.08 19.20
N VAL A 442 6.81 0.09 18.10
CA VAL A 442 8.27 0.22 18.13
C VAL A 442 8.71 1.68 18.11
N THR A 443 9.55 2.08 19.06
CA THR A 443 10.10 3.43 19.21
C THR A 443 11.30 3.70 18.30
N LYS A 444 11.65 4.98 18.09
CA LYS A 444 12.88 5.38 17.39
C LYS A 444 14.11 4.78 18.06
N GLY A 445 14.21 4.84 19.39
CA GLY A 445 15.33 4.28 20.15
C GLY A 445 15.53 2.80 19.86
N ALA A 446 14.45 2.01 19.91
CA ALA A 446 14.49 0.59 19.57
C ALA A 446 14.89 0.32 18.10
N ILE A 447 14.61 1.24 17.18
CA ILE A 447 15.07 1.15 15.79
C ILE A 447 16.55 1.52 15.67
N CYS A 448 16.98 2.56 16.37
CA CYS A 448 18.35 3.08 16.35
C CYS A 448 19.36 2.16 17.09
N GLU A 449 18.89 1.20 17.89
CA GLU A 449 19.70 0.10 18.45
C GLU A 449 20.17 -0.91 17.39
N HIS A 450 19.68 -0.82 16.15
CA HIS A 450 20.01 -1.72 15.06
C HIS A 450 20.61 -0.98 13.87
N THR A 451 21.48 -1.66 13.12
CA THR A 451 22.24 -1.04 12.01
C THR A 451 21.68 -1.41 10.64
N THR A 452 20.82 -2.43 10.55
CA THR A 452 20.18 -2.84 9.28
C THR A 452 18.66 -3.04 9.36
N LEU A 453 17.96 -2.78 8.25
CA LEU A 453 16.50 -2.96 8.16
C LEU A 453 16.06 -4.42 8.41
N PRO A 454 16.77 -5.47 7.95
CA PRO A 454 16.47 -6.85 8.31
C PRO A 454 16.55 -7.13 9.81
N GLU A 455 17.54 -6.56 10.52
CA GLU A 455 17.65 -6.69 11.99
C GLU A 455 16.50 -5.97 12.68
N VAL A 456 16.17 -4.75 12.27
CA VAL A 456 15.01 -4.01 12.78
C VAL A 456 13.74 -4.87 12.60
N LYS A 457 13.50 -5.43 11.41
CA LYS A 457 12.34 -6.30 11.14
C LYS A 457 12.33 -7.56 12.00
N LYS A 458 13.48 -8.20 12.19
CA LYS A 458 13.62 -9.45 12.95
C LYS A 458 13.44 -9.23 14.45
N CYS A 459 14.10 -8.21 14.99
CA CYS A 459 14.20 -7.97 16.43
C CYS A 459 13.00 -7.19 16.98
N THR A 460 12.46 -6.25 16.21
CA THR A 460 11.37 -5.37 16.68
C THR A 460 10.02 -5.65 16.02
N LYS A 461 9.98 -6.49 14.98
CA LYS A 461 8.84 -6.65 14.06
C LYS A 461 8.48 -5.34 13.30
N ALA A 462 9.16 -4.22 13.51
CA ALA A 462 8.86 -2.97 12.80
C ALA A 462 8.97 -3.14 11.28
N GLY A 463 7.93 -2.75 10.56
CA GLY A 463 7.87 -2.87 9.10
C GLY A 463 7.42 -4.23 8.56
N THR A 464 6.98 -5.17 9.41
CA THR A 464 6.40 -6.47 9.00
C THR A 464 4.86 -6.49 8.98
N GLY A 465 4.20 -5.51 9.63
CA GLY A 465 2.74 -5.35 9.62
C GLY A 465 2.26 -4.50 8.44
N CYS A 466 1.74 -3.31 8.73
CA CYS A 466 1.20 -2.37 7.75
C CYS A 466 2.23 -1.70 6.81
N GLY A 467 3.53 -1.79 7.11
CA GLY A 467 4.62 -1.24 6.29
C GLY A 467 4.77 0.30 6.27
N SER A 468 3.89 1.05 6.94
CA SER A 468 3.89 2.53 6.93
C SER A 468 5.18 3.16 7.47
N CYS A 469 5.82 2.49 8.42
CA CYS A 469 7.06 2.95 9.07
C CYS A 469 8.33 2.73 8.23
N LEU A 470 8.29 1.95 7.14
CA LEU A 470 9.49 1.54 6.40
C LEU A 470 10.30 2.73 5.84
N LYS A 471 9.60 3.77 5.36
CA LYS A 471 10.26 5.01 4.87
C LYS A 471 10.95 5.79 5.99
N VAL A 472 10.37 5.80 7.19
CA VAL A 472 10.89 6.50 8.36
C VAL A 472 12.07 5.73 8.94
N ILE A 473 11.95 4.40 9.10
CA ILE A 473 13.03 3.50 9.51
C ILE A 473 14.24 3.67 8.59
N GLY A 474 14.04 3.63 7.28
CA GLY A 474 15.13 3.78 6.30
C GLY A 474 15.88 5.12 6.39
N ARG A 475 15.24 6.18 6.91
CA ARG A 475 15.87 7.50 7.14
C ARG A 475 16.49 7.65 8.53
N LEU A 476 16.10 6.80 9.49
CA LEU A 476 16.66 6.74 10.84
C LEU A 476 17.89 5.84 10.95
N MET A 477 18.02 4.87 10.03
CA MET A 477 19.18 4.00 9.99
C MET A 477 20.41 4.82 9.60
N PRO A 478 21.57 4.63 10.27
CA PRO A 478 22.81 5.20 9.80
C PRO A 478 23.05 4.75 8.35
N PRO A 479 23.56 5.62 7.46
CA PRO A 479 24.10 5.14 6.21
C PRO A 479 25.15 4.07 6.56
N PRO A 480 25.17 2.91 5.89
CA PRO A 480 26.10 1.85 6.24
C PRO A 480 27.53 2.40 6.28
N GLU A 481 28.28 2.10 7.35
CA GLU A 481 29.64 2.60 7.59
C GLU A 481 30.63 2.21 6.48
N ASP A 482 30.22 1.29 5.60
CA ASP A 482 30.97 0.83 4.45
C ASP A 482 30.13 1.04 3.17
N ALA A 483 30.01 2.30 2.76
CA ALA A 483 29.07 2.85 1.76
C ALA A 483 29.34 2.46 0.30
N GLY A 484 29.98 1.31 0.07
CA GLY A 484 30.11 0.73 -1.27
C GLY A 484 28.78 0.16 -1.77
N LEU A 485 28.73 -0.23 -3.04
CA LEU A 485 27.53 -0.77 -3.69
C LEU A 485 26.98 -2.01 -2.96
N CYS A 486 27.87 -2.88 -2.46
CA CYS A 486 27.53 -4.09 -1.69
C CYS A 486 28.79 -4.69 -1.03
N GLY A 487 28.65 -5.87 -0.41
CA GLY A 487 29.78 -6.63 0.14
C GLY A 487 30.85 -7.06 -0.90
N CYS A 488 30.64 -6.85 -2.19
CA CYS A 488 31.63 -7.13 -3.23
C CYS A 488 32.43 -5.89 -3.67
N PHE A 489 31.85 -4.68 -3.60
CA PHE A 489 32.46 -3.45 -4.10
C PHE A 489 32.43 -2.35 -3.04
N PRO A 490 33.56 -1.67 -2.77
CA PRO A 490 33.63 -0.53 -1.84
C PRO A 490 33.17 0.79 -2.47
N TYR A 491 32.84 0.79 -3.76
CA TYR A 491 32.46 1.97 -4.53
C TYR A 491 30.94 2.05 -4.73
N SER A 492 30.39 3.25 -4.69
CA SER A 492 29.01 3.55 -5.09
C SER A 492 28.77 3.25 -6.58
N ARG A 493 27.50 3.21 -7.02
CA ARG A 493 27.17 3.04 -8.44
C ARG A 493 27.82 4.12 -9.32
N SER A 494 27.76 5.39 -8.91
CA SER A 494 28.32 6.52 -9.66
C SER A 494 29.85 6.41 -9.76
N GLU A 495 30.53 5.98 -8.71
CA GLU A 495 31.98 5.75 -8.77
C GLU A 495 32.33 4.58 -9.68
N LEU A 496 31.57 3.47 -9.63
CA LEU A 496 31.75 2.35 -10.56
C LEU A 496 31.51 2.76 -12.01
N TYR A 497 30.53 3.64 -12.26
CA TYR A 497 30.31 4.22 -13.58
C TYR A 497 31.55 4.98 -14.08
N GLU A 498 32.14 5.82 -13.24
CA GLU A 498 33.37 6.55 -13.58
C GLU A 498 34.58 5.62 -13.78
N ILE A 499 34.73 4.58 -12.96
CA ILE A 499 35.80 3.58 -13.09
C ILE A 499 35.68 2.85 -14.42
N VAL A 500 34.49 2.30 -14.73
CA VAL A 500 34.24 1.58 -15.98
C VAL A 500 34.50 2.45 -17.19
N ARG A 501 34.03 3.70 -17.16
CA ARG A 501 34.21 4.66 -18.25
C ARG A 501 35.68 5.05 -18.44
N THR A 502 36.37 5.40 -17.35
CA THR A 502 37.74 5.96 -17.41
C THR A 502 38.77 4.89 -17.75
N LEU A 503 38.59 3.67 -17.25
CA LEU A 503 39.50 2.55 -17.47
C LEU A 503 39.05 1.64 -18.63
N GLU A 504 37.96 2.00 -19.31
CA GLU A 504 37.37 1.25 -20.43
C GLU A 504 37.15 -0.25 -20.10
N VAL A 505 36.64 -0.52 -18.90
CA VAL A 505 36.42 -1.90 -18.43
C VAL A 505 35.16 -2.47 -19.09
N THR A 506 35.32 -3.51 -19.90
CA THR A 506 34.21 -4.10 -20.68
C THR A 506 33.57 -5.34 -20.05
N SER A 507 34.11 -5.80 -18.91
CA SER A 507 33.72 -7.06 -18.26
C SER A 507 33.56 -6.91 -16.74
N PHE A 508 32.51 -7.51 -16.19
CA PHE A 508 32.25 -7.67 -14.77
C PHE A 508 33.36 -8.42 -14.06
N ALA A 509 33.86 -9.53 -14.63
CA ALA A 509 34.94 -10.30 -14.03
C ALA A 509 36.21 -9.44 -13.86
N SER A 510 36.59 -8.69 -14.91
CA SER A 510 37.72 -7.77 -14.85
C SER A 510 37.51 -6.65 -13.82
N LEU A 511 36.30 -6.08 -13.75
CA LEU A 511 35.96 -5.04 -12.78
C LEU A 511 36.02 -5.56 -11.34
N LEU A 512 35.48 -6.76 -11.09
CA LEU A 512 35.48 -7.39 -9.77
C LEU A 512 36.89 -7.76 -9.32
N ASP A 513 37.72 -8.30 -10.20
CA ASP A 513 39.11 -8.66 -9.89
C ASP A 513 39.99 -7.45 -9.57
N SER A 514 39.76 -6.33 -10.27
CA SER A 514 40.59 -5.13 -10.12
C SER A 514 40.10 -4.18 -9.01
N HIS A 515 38.79 -4.01 -8.87
CA HIS A 515 38.16 -2.99 -8.01
C HIS A 515 37.17 -3.56 -6.99
N GLY A 516 36.98 -4.88 -6.95
CA GLY A 516 36.28 -5.57 -5.86
C GLY A 516 37.09 -5.59 -4.57
N ARG A 517 36.39 -5.82 -3.47
CA ARG A 517 37.00 -6.13 -2.16
C ARG A 517 37.81 -7.41 -2.26
N GLU A 518 38.84 -7.55 -1.44
CA GLU A 518 39.80 -8.65 -1.52
C GLU A 518 39.12 -10.03 -1.50
N GLU A 519 38.09 -10.19 -0.67
CA GLU A 519 37.34 -11.43 -0.49
C GLU A 519 36.41 -11.78 -1.67
N ALA A 520 36.09 -10.79 -2.52
CA ALA A 520 35.17 -10.94 -3.64
C ALA A 520 35.88 -11.13 -4.99
N ARG A 521 37.19 -10.83 -5.07
CA ARG A 521 38.00 -11.01 -6.28
C ARG A 521 38.06 -12.49 -6.67
N GLY A 522 37.97 -12.78 -7.97
CA GLY A 522 37.93 -14.13 -8.53
C GLY A 522 36.62 -14.89 -8.27
N GLY A 523 35.61 -14.25 -7.67
CA GLY A 523 34.31 -14.82 -7.40
C GLY A 523 33.24 -14.44 -8.43
N ASP A 524 32.00 -14.88 -8.19
CA ASP A 524 30.86 -14.59 -9.08
C ASP A 524 30.17 -13.25 -8.78
N GLY A 525 30.43 -12.62 -7.64
CA GLY A 525 29.66 -11.46 -7.15
C GLY A 525 28.26 -11.83 -6.62
N CYS A 526 27.43 -10.83 -6.34
CA CYS A 526 26.11 -11.00 -5.70
C CYS A 526 24.95 -10.44 -6.52
N GLU A 527 23.72 -10.68 -6.05
CA GLU A 527 22.47 -10.22 -6.67
C GLU A 527 22.33 -8.69 -6.78
N VAL A 528 23.15 -7.91 -6.06
CA VAL A 528 23.16 -6.45 -6.13
C VAL A 528 24.14 -5.96 -7.20
N CYS A 529 25.38 -6.44 -7.20
CA CYS A 529 26.41 -5.90 -8.08
C CYS A 529 26.28 -6.39 -9.52
N LYS A 530 25.89 -7.66 -9.74
CA LYS A 530 25.72 -8.22 -11.09
C LYS A 530 24.82 -7.36 -11.99
N PRO A 531 23.53 -7.12 -11.66
CA PRO A 531 22.66 -6.33 -12.52
C PRO A 531 23.07 -4.85 -12.56
N THR A 532 23.65 -4.32 -11.49
CA THR A 532 24.09 -2.91 -11.45
C THR A 532 25.25 -2.68 -12.41
N VAL A 533 26.28 -3.50 -12.35
CA VAL A 533 27.46 -3.40 -13.23
C VAL A 533 27.09 -3.75 -14.67
N GLY A 534 26.25 -4.78 -14.88
CA GLY A 534 25.72 -5.09 -16.22
C GLY A 534 24.99 -3.90 -16.83
N SER A 535 24.17 -3.19 -16.04
CA SER A 535 23.52 -1.94 -16.49
C SER A 535 24.52 -0.82 -16.78
N VAL A 536 25.59 -0.67 -15.99
CA VAL A 536 26.63 0.36 -16.20
C VAL A 536 27.37 0.08 -17.50
N ILE A 537 27.89 -1.13 -17.69
CA ILE A 537 28.61 -1.53 -18.91
C ILE A 537 27.70 -1.38 -20.13
N ALA A 538 26.45 -1.86 -20.06
CA ALA A 538 25.52 -1.74 -21.18
C ALA A 538 25.19 -0.28 -21.53
N SER A 539 25.10 0.62 -20.53
CA SER A 539 24.89 2.06 -20.78
C SER A 539 26.11 2.78 -21.37
N LEU A 540 27.30 2.19 -21.22
CA LEU A 540 28.57 2.72 -21.71
C LEU A 540 29.11 1.94 -22.91
N ALA A 541 28.41 0.90 -23.38
CA ALA A 541 28.98 -0.08 -24.30
C ALA A 541 29.59 0.52 -25.57
N PRO A 542 28.93 1.46 -26.28
CA PRO A 542 29.55 2.14 -27.42
C PRO A 542 30.82 2.93 -27.05
N THR A 543 30.83 3.55 -25.86
CA THR A 543 31.92 4.41 -25.38
C THR A 543 33.16 3.61 -24.95
N VAL A 544 32.97 2.46 -24.28
CA VAL A 544 34.08 1.62 -23.79
C VAL A 544 34.42 0.45 -24.72
N GLY A 545 33.75 0.34 -25.87
CA GLY A 545 33.95 -0.76 -26.82
C GLY A 545 33.45 -2.12 -26.35
N ALA A 546 32.51 -2.16 -25.39
CA ALA A 546 31.85 -3.40 -24.99
C ALA A 546 30.77 -3.82 -26.00
N SER A 547 30.38 -5.09 -25.97
CA SER A 547 29.23 -5.55 -26.75
C SER A 547 27.95 -4.86 -26.27
N GLY A 548 27.20 -4.26 -27.19
CA GLY A 548 25.92 -3.61 -26.88
C GLY A 548 24.77 -4.61 -26.64
N TYR A 549 24.99 -5.89 -26.93
CA TYR A 549 23.99 -6.93 -26.76
C TYR A 549 24.07 -7.53 -25.35
N VAL A 550 23.02 -7.32 -24.53
CA VAL A 550 23.03 -7.62 -23.09
C VAL A 550 23.13 -9.11 -22.74
N LEU A 551 22.99 -10.00 -23.72
CA LEU A 551 23.12 -11.45 -23.57
C LEU A 551 24.40 -12.02 -24.18
N ASP A 552 25.34 -11.17 -24.57
CA ASP A 552 26.64 -11.59 -25.11
C ASP A 552 27.63 -11.98 -24.00
N GLY A 553 28.38 -13.06 -24.20
CA GLY A 553 29.39 -13.54 -23.25
C GLY A 553 28.92 -13.60 -21.79
N GLU A 554 29.70 -12.99 -20.90
CA GLU A 554 29.40 -12.95 -19.46
C GLU A 554 28.22 -12.02 -19.09
N GLN A 555 27.85 -11.06 -19.94
CA GLN A 555 26.74 -10.13 -19.68
C GLN A 555 25.41 -10.86 -19.48
N ALA A 556 25.25 -11.99 -20.16
CA ALA A 556 24.11 -12.90 -20.02
C ALA A 556 23.81 -13.32 -18.57
N ALA A 557 24.87 -13.53 -17.77
CA ALA A 557 24.78 -13.98 -16.39
C ALA A 557 24.54 -12.81 -15.41
N LEU A 558 24.66 -11.57 -15.88
CA LEU A 558 24.44 -10.36 -15.10
C LEU A 558 22.98 -9.89 -15.15
N GLN A 559 22.23 -10.33 -16.16
CA GLN A 559 20.84 -9.91 -16.38
C GLN A 559 19.87 -10.54 -15.38
N ASP A 560 18.83 -9.78 -15.01
CA ASP A 560 17.70 -10.32 -14.26
C ASP A 560 16.81 -11.23 -15.15
N THR A 561 15.84 -11.93 -14.56
CA THR A 561 15.00 -12.89 -15.28
C THR A 561 14.30 -12.31 -16.52
N ASN A 562 13.97 -11.01 -16.54
CA ASN A 562 13.27 -10.43 -17.68
C ASN A 562 14.23 -10.10 -18.83
N ASP A 563 15.36 -9.47 -18.52
CA ASP A 563 16.40 -9.19 -19.52
C ASP A 563 17.02 -10.51 -20.04
N HIS A 564 17.13 -11.55 -19.20
CA HIS A 564 17.67 -12.86 -19.59
C HIS A 564 16.87 -13.56 -20.70
N PHE A 565 15.56 -13.32 -20.77
CA PHE A 565 14.66 -13.87 -21.79
C PHE A 565 14.11 -12.81 -22.76
N LEU A 566 14.61 -11.57 -22.68
CA LEU A 566 14.12 -10.43 -23.48
C LEU A 566 12.58 -10.33 -23.48
N ALA A 567 11.94 -10.66 -22.36
CA ALA A 567 10.49 -10.73 -22.22
C ALA A 567 10.08 -10.60 -20.74
N ASN A 568 8.87 -10.11 -20.47
CA ASN A 568 8.41 -9.92 -19.08
C ASN A 568 7.78 -11.20 -18.54
N LEU A 569 8.32 -11.75 -17.45
CA LEU A 569 7.76 -12.91 -16.77
C LEU A 569 6.40 -12.58 -16.11
N GLN A 570 5.44 -13.50 -16.26
CA GLN A 570 4.08 -13.42 -15.73
C GLN A 570 3.87 -14.38 -14.55
N ARG A 571 2.74 -14.23 -13.85
CA ARG A 571 2.44 -14.95 -12.60
C ARG A 571 2.50 -16.48 -12.71
N ASN A 572 2.10 -17.04 -13.86
CA ASN A 572 2.11 -18.49 -14.10
C ASN A 572 3.37 -19.00 -14.82
N GLY A 573 4.43 -18.20 -14.91
CA GLY A 573 5.66 -18.56 -15.62
C GLY A 573 5.63 -18.31 -17.13
N SER A 574 4.50 -17.85 -17.70
CA SER A 574 4.45 -17.36 -19.08
C SER A 574 5.11 -15.98 -19.23
N TYR A 575 5.21 -15.48 -20.46
CA TYR A 575 5.86 -14.23 -20.79
C TYR A 575 4.92 -13.26 -21.53
N SER A 576 5.21 -11.96 -21.46
CA SER A 576 4.57 -10.93 -22.28
C SER A 576 5.52 -10.32 -23.30
N ILE A 577 4.94 -9.96 -24.44
CA ILE A 577 5.60 -9.45 -25.65
C ILE A 577 4.99 -8.11 -25.99
N VAL A 578 5.83 -7.09 -26.09
CA VAL A 578 5.41 -5.72 -26.40
C VAL A 578 6.20 -5.24 -27.61
N PRO A 579 5.67 -5.33 -28.84
CA PRO A 579 6.30 -4.71 -30.00
C PRO A 579 6.34 -3.18 -29.85
N ARG A 580 7.37 -2.56 -30.40
CA ARG A 580 7.52 -1.10 -30.42
C ARG A 580 6.52 -0.49 -31.39
N ILE A 581 5.75 0.48 -30.90
CA ILE A 581 4.80 1.29 -31.68
C ILE A 581 5.12 2.76 -31.39
N PRO A 582 6.10 3.36 -32.11
CA PRO A 582 6.57 4.71 -31.84
C PRO A 582 5.44 5.74 -31.86
N GLY A 583 5.34 6.55 -30.81
CA GLY A 583 4.30 7.58 -30.70
C GLY A 583 2.86 7.06 -30.66
N GLY A 584 2.65 5.73 -30.60
CA GLY A 584 1.35 5.08 -30.73
C GLY A 584 0.82 4.98 -32.17
N GLU A 585 1.65 5.23 -33.18
CA GLU A 585 1.26 5.17 -34.59
C GLU A 585 1.51 3.78 -35.19
N VAL A 586 0.45 3.15 -35.73
CA VAL A 586 0.49 1.80 -36.31
C VAL A 586 -0.33 1.73 -37.59
N THR A 587 0.20 1.07 -38.62
CA THR A 587 -0.54 0.87 -39.89
C THR A 587 -1.58 -0.26 -39.75
N PRO A 588 -2.64 -0.27 -40.58
CA PRO A 588 -3.59 -1.37 -40.61
C PRO A 588 -2.93 -2.75 -40.82
N GLU A 589 -1.95 -2.85 -41.71
CA GLU A 589 -1.24 -4.11 -41.99
C GLU A 589 -0.46 -4.61 -40.77
N LYS A 590 0.24 -3.71 -40.09
CA LYS A 590 0.95 -4.03 -38.84
C LYS A 590 -0.01 -4.43 -37.72
N LEU A 591 -1.18 -3.80 -37.64
CA LEU A 591 -2.22 -4.16 -36.68
C LEU A 591 -2.81 -5.56 -36.96
N ILE A 592 -3.00 -5.91 -38.24
CA ILE A 592 -3.43 -7.25 -38.66
C ILE A 592 -2.40 -8.29 -38.23
N VAL A 593 -1.09 -8.05 -38.47
CA VAL A 593 -0.03 -8.97 -38.04
C VAL A 593 -0.07 -9.22 -36.53
N ILE A 594 -0.23 -8.18 -35.71
CA ILE A 594 -0.37 -8.34 -34.25
C ILE A 594 -1.58 -9.21 -33.92
N GLY A 595 -2.72 -8.99 -34.59
CA GLY A 595 -3.93 -9.78 -34.41
C GLY A 595 -3.77 -11.25 -34.81
N GLU A 596 -3.08 -11.52 -35.91
CA GLU A 596 -2.79 -12.88 -36.37
C GLU A 596 -1.84 -13.60 -35.41
N VAL A 597 -0.77 -12.94 -34.97
CA VAL A 597 0.15 -13.48 -33.95
C VAL A 597 -0.62 -13.78 -32.66
N ALA A 598 -1.43 -12.85 -32.16
CA ALA A 598 -2.21 -13.07 -30.96
C ALA A 598 -3.16 -14.28 -31.09
N ARG A 599 -3.86 -14.39 -32.22
CA ARG A 599 -4.76 -15.52 -32.51
C ARG A 599 -4.01 -16.84 -32.59
N ASP A 600 -2.94 -16.90 -33.38
CA ASP A 600 -2.24 -18.16 -33.71
C ASP A 600 -1.50 -18.74 -32.50
N PHE A 601 -1.06 -17.88 -31.57
CA PHE A 601 -0.40 -18.28 -30.33
C PHE A 601 -1.33 -18.26 -29.10
N GLY A 602 -2.60 -17.89 -29.27
CA GLY A 602 -3.61 -17.85 -28.20
C GLY A 602 -3.29 -16.85 -27.09
N LEU A 603 -2.81 -15.65 -27.43
CA LEU A 603 -2.32 -14.64 -26.48
C LEU A 603 -3.44 -13.70 -26.02
N TYR A 604 -3.41 -13.32 -24.74
CA TYR A 604 -4.24 -12.22 -24.22
C TYR A 604 -3.70 -10.88 -24.72
N THR A 605 -4.57 -9.99 -25.18
CA THR A 605 -4.21 -8.71 -25.78
C THR A 605 -4.76 -7.53 -24.99
N LYS A 606 -3.89 -6.53 -24.75
CA LYS A 606 -4.24 -5.32 -23.98
C LYS A 606 -3.63 -4.07 -24.59
N ILE A 607 -4.46 -3.04 -24.79
CA ILE A 607 -3.96 -1.68 -25.03
C ILE A 607 -3.46 -1.10 -23.70
N THR A 608 -2.23 -0.64 -23.69
CA THR A 608 -1.56 -0.08 -22.51
C THR A 608 -1.64 1.43 -22.47
N GLY A 609 -1.46 2.03 -21.28
CA GLY A 609 -1.39 3.48 -21.12
C GLY A 609 -0.21 4.17 -21.82
N GLY A 610 0.73 3.40 -22.39
CA GLY A 610 1.82 3.90 -23.23
C GLY A 610 1.53 3.86 -24.73
N GLN A 611 0.25 3.71 -25.12
CA GLN A 611 -0.19 3.59 -26.52
C GLN A 611 0.44 2.40 -27.25
N ARG A 612 0.56 1.27 -26.57
CA ARG A 612 1.07 0.01 -27.13
C ARG A 612 0.08 -1.13 -26.95
N ILE A 613 0.25 -2.18 -27.73
CA ILE A 613 -0.47 -3.45 -27.59
C ILE A 613 0.48 -4.45 -26.91
N ASP A 614 0.08 -4.98 -25.76
CA ASP A 614 0.81 -5.99 -25.00
C ASP A 614 0.15 -7.36 -25.20
N LEU A 615 0.96 -8.36 -25.52
CA LEU A 615 0.57 -9.73 -25.81
C LEU A 615 1.05 -10.64 -24.68
N PHE A 616 0.13 -11.25 -23.93
CA PHE A 616 0.44 -12.03 -22.73
C PHE A 616 0.16 -13.52 -22.94
N GLY A 617 0.94 -14.34 -22.24
CA GLY A 617 0.72 -15.78 -22.18
C GLY A 617 1.62 -16.60 -23.11
N ALA A 618 2.64 -15.97 -23.70
CA ALA A 618 3.61 -16.69 -24.53
C ALA A 618 4.46 -17.62 -23.66
N ARG A 619 4.68 -18.85 -24.11
CA ARG A 619 5.70 -19.73 -23.50
C ARG A 619 7.09 -19.32 -23.95
N VAL A 620 8.11 -19.72 -23.19
CA VAL A 620 9.52 -19.39 -23.50
C VAL A 620 9.93 -19.88 -24.90
N ASP A 621 9.49 -21.09 -25.30
CA ASP A 621 9.76 -21.70 -26.60
C ASP A 621 9.06 -20.99 -27.77
N GLN A 622 7.97 -20.27 -27.48
CA GLN A 622 7.23 -19.52 -28.49
C GLN A 622 7.83 -18.14 -28.76
N LEU A 623 8.65 -17.60 -27.84
CA LEU A 623 9.17 -16.25 -27.97
C LEU A 623 9.91 -16.02 -29.31
N PRO A 624 10.86 -16.89 -29.74
CA PRO A 624 11.53 -16.70 -31.02
C PRO A 624 10.59 -16.78 -32.23
N LEU A 625 9.60 -17.67 -32.19
CA LEU A 625 8.62 -17.84 -33.28
C LEU A 625 7.74 -16.60 -33.44
N ILE A 626 7.28 -16.05 -32.31
CA ILE A 626 6.47 -14.83 -32.27
C ILE A 626 7.30 -13.64 -32.77
N TRP A 627 8.51 -13.46 -32.22
CA TRP A 627 9.36 -12.35 -32.61
C TRP A 627 9.84 -12.43 -34.06
N THR A 628 10.03 -13.62 -34.63
CA THR A 628 10.35 -13.78 -36.07
C THR A 628 9.25 -13.14 -36.92
N ARG A 629 7.98 -13.46 -36.66
CA ARG A 629 6.85 -12.87 -37.39
C ARG A 629 6.72 -11.36 -37.19
N LEU A 630 6.98 -10.88 -35.97
CA LEU A 630 6.93 -9.44 -35.67
C LEU A 630 8.06 -8.68 -36.36
N VAL A 631 9.29 -9.20 -36.34
CA VAL A 631 10.46 -8.61 -37.00
C VAL A 631 10.30 -8.64 -38.53
N ASP A 632 9.79 -9.73 -39.10
CA ASP A 632 9.48 -9.83 -40.54
C ASP A 632 8.46 -8.77 -40.99
N ALA A 633 7.51 -8.41 -40.10
CA ALA A 633 6.56 -7.33 -40.32
C ALA A 633 7.12 -5.92 -40.01
N GLY A 634 8.40 -5.82 -39.64
CA GLY A 634 9.08 -4.57 -39.35
C GLY A 634 8.78 -3.97 -37.98
N PHE A 635 8.46 -4.80 -36.98
CA PHE A 635 8.46 -4.38 -35.58
C PHE A 635 9.84 -4.55 -34.94
N GLU A 636 10.15 -3.68 -33.99
CA GLU A 636 11.28 -3.82 -33.08
C GLU A 636 10.80 -4.19 -31.67
N SER A 637 11.71 -4.62 -30.81
CA SER A 637 11.49 -4.77 -29.39
C SER A 637 11.04 -3.48 -28.75
N GLY A 638 9.92 -3.52 -28.03
CA GLY A 638 9.49 -2.44 -27.17
C GLY A 638 10.37 -2.26 -25.93
N HIS A 639 11.30 -3.19 -25.66
CA HIS A 639 12.18 -3.25 -24.49
C HIS A 639 11.40 -3.14 -23.16
N ALA A 640 10.17 -3.67 -23.13
CA ALA A 640 9.32 -3.60 -21.94
C ALA A 640 9.87 -4.44 -20.77
N TYR A 641 10.76 -5.40 -21.07
CA TYR A 641 11.49 -6.22 -20.11
C TYR A 641 12.62 -5.45 -19.41
N GLY A 642 13.31 -4.59 -20.15
CA GLY A 642 14.47 -3.87 -19.65
C GLY A 642 14.19 -2.66 -18.76
N LYS A 643 15.27 -2.19 -18.10
CA LYS A 643 15.40 -0.84 -17.55
C LYS A 643 15.90 0.14 -18.63
N SER A 644 15.00 0.46 -19.55
CA SER A 644 15.27 1.35 -20.69
C SER A 644 14.07 2.25 -21.00
N LEU A 645 14.15 3.04 -22.07
CA LEU A 645 12.99 3.80 -22.57
C LEU A 645 11.87 2.84 -23.01
N ARG A 646 10.75 2.92 -22.29
CA ARG A 646 9.58 2.06 -22.52
C ARG A 646 8.51 2.66 -23.42
N THR A 647 8.40 3.96 -23.55
CA THR A 647 7.36 4.61 -24.38
C THR A 647 7.58 6.11 -24.45
N VAL A 648 7.24 6.71 -25.59
CA VAL A 648 6.95 8.14 -25.71
C VAL A 648 5.49 8.29 -26.14
N LYS A 649 4.60 8.55 -25.18
CA LYS A 649 3.16 8.74 -25.44
C LYS A 649 2.93 10.06 -26.18
N SER A 650 2.11 10.07 -27.21
CA SER A 650 1.79 11.29 -27.97
C SER A 650 0.29 11.58 -27.96
N CYS A 651 -0.10 12.84 -28.15
CA CYS A 651 -1.43 13.13 -28.69
C CYS A 651 -1.34 13.31 -30.21
N VAL A 652 -2.48 13.34 -30.89
CA VAL A 652 -2.55 13.45 -32.37
C VAL A 652 -2.05 14.78 -32.97
N GLY A 653 -1.53 15.69 -32.13
CA GLY A 653 -0.88 16.94 -32.52
C GLY A 653 -1.73 17.87 -33.40
N GLN A 654 -1.05 18.84 -34.03
CA GLN A 654 -1.66 19.75 -35.00
C GLN A 654 -2.15 19.05 -36.28
N THR A 655 -1.67 17.83 -36.53
CA THR A 655 -2.03 17.02 -37.70
C THR A 655 -3.52 16.71 -37.73
N TRP A 656 -4.13 16.47 -36.56
CA TRP A 656 -5.56 16.12 -36.46
C TRP A 656 -6.34 16.94 -35.43
N CYS A 657 -5.72 17.36 -34.33
CA CYS A 657 -6.41 18.08 -33.27
C CYS A 657 -6.51 19.56 -33.61
N ARG A 658 -7.73 20.12 -33.60
CA ARG A 658 -7.97 21.56 -33.81
C ARG A 658 -7.26 22.50 -32.82
N TYR A 659 -6.77 21.97 -31.70
CA TYR A 659 -6.03 22.71 -30.67
C TYR A 659 -4.52 22.44 -30.71
N GLY A 660 -4.07 21.51 -31.55
CA GLY A 660 -2.66 21.21 -31.69
C GLY A 660 -1.92 22.43 -32.23
N VAL A 661 -0.83 22.77 -31.56
CA VAL A 661 0.04 23.91 -31.89
C VAL A 661 1.27 23.43 -32.63
N GLN A 662 1.73 22.20 -32.37
CA GLN A 662 2.84 21.58 -33.07
C GLN A 662 2.59 20.09 -33.32
N ASP A 663 3.45 19.49 -34.14
CA ASP A 663 3.40 18.06 -34.49
C ASP A 663 4.03 17.21 -33.37
N SER A 664 3.20 16.89 -32.37
CA SER A 664 3.61 16.03 -31.27
C SER A 664 3.80 14.56 -31.66
N VAL A 665 3.18 14.09 -32.75
CA VAL A 665 3.30 12.69 -33.19
C VAL A 665 4.69 12.48 -33.77
N ARG A 666 5.10 13.31 -34.74
CA ARG A 666 6.46 13.30 -35.30
C ARG A 666 7.52 13.39 -34.20
N MET A 667 7.40 14.38 -33.31
CA MET A 667 8.37 14.56 -32.22
C MET A 667 8.41 13.34 -31.28
N ALA A 668 7.27 12.74 -30.95
CA ALA A 668 7.25 11.53 -30.12
C ALA A 668 7.92 10.34 -30.82
N ILE A 669 7.68 10.16 -32.12
CA ILE A 669 8.33 9.12 -32.94
C ILE A 669 9.85 9.34 -32.96
N ASP A 670 10.30 10.56 -33.24
CA ASP A 670 11.72 10.90 -33.31
C ASP A 670 12.43 10.62 -31.98
N LEU A 671 11.83 11.03 -30.85
CA LEU A 671 12.40 10.77 -29.52
C LEU A 671 12.35 9.28 -29.15
N GLU A 672 11.26 8.58 -29.47
CA GLU A 672 11.15 7.15 -29.19
C GLU A 672 12.17 6.34 -29.98
N LEU A 673 12.38 6.71 -31.24
CA LEU A 673 13.40 6.11 -32.07
C LEU A 673 14.79 6.50 -31.58
N ARG A 674 15.06 7.75 -31.24
CA ARG A 674 16.38 8.18 -30.77
C ARG A 674 16.83 7.41 -29.51
N TYR A 675 15.96 7.26 -28.52
CA TYR A 675 16.34 6.70 -27.22
C TYR A 675 15.97 5.22 -27.05
N ARG A 676 15.56 4.52 -28.11
CA ARG A 676 15.32 3.08 -28.05
C ARG A 676 16.58 2.33 -27.64
N GLY A 677 16.41 1.28 -26.84
CA GLY A 677 17.51 0.48 -26.29
C GLY A 677 18.35 1.16 -25.19
N LEU A 678 18.15 2.44 -24.88
CA LEU A 678 18.98 3.16 -23.90
C LEU A 678 18.85 2.55 -22.50
N ARG A 679 19.92 1.88 -22.03
CA ARG A 679 19.98 1.27 -20.70
C ARG A 679 20.21 2.34 -19.63
N SER A 680 19.50 2.22 -18.53
CA SER A 680 19.41 3.26 -17.51
C SER A 680 19.19 2.64 -16.11
N PRO A 681 19.51 3.36 -15.02
CA PRO A 681 19.34 2.85 -13.65
C PRO A 681 17.94 2.30 -13.37
N HIS A 682 16.92 2.89 -14.00
CA HIS A 682 15.55 2.40 -13.95
C HIS A 682 14.81 2.70 -15.27
N LYS A 683 13.69 2.00 -15.54
CA LYS A 683 12.84 2.24 -16.72
C LYS A 683 12.42 3.72 -16.85
N LEU A 684 12.46 4.22 -18.09
CA LEU A 684 12.09 5.58 -18.46
C LEU A 684 10.76 5.60 -19.24
N LYS A 685 9.94 6.61 -18.99
CA LYS A 685 8.75 6.94 -19.77
C LYS A 685 8.79 8.40 -20.16
N SER A 686 8.30 8.71 -21.35
CA SER A 686 8.14 10.09 -21.82
C SER A 686 6.78 10.29 -22.47
N ALA A 687 6.44 11.56 -22.70
CA ALA A 687 5.31 11.91 -23.53
C ALA A 687 5.46 13.31 -24.15
N VAL A 688 4.85 13.48 -25.32
CA VAL A 688 4.81 14.75 -26.08
C VAL A 688 3.35 15.17 -26.29
N SER A 689 3.00 16.34 -25.76
CA SER A 689 1.70 16.96 -25.97
C SER A 689 1.81 18.11 -26.95
N GLY A 690 0.97 18.08 -28.00
CA GLY A 690 0.94 19.13 -29.03
C GLY A 690 0.31 20.45 -28.59
N CYS A 691 -0.16 20.58 -27.34
CA CYS A 691 -0.63 21.84 -26.75
C CYS A 691 -0.72 21.73 -25.22
N ALA A 692 -1.01 22.85 -24.54
CA ALA A 692 -1.16 22.96 -23.09
C ALA A 692 -2.33 22.15 -22.48
N ARG A 693 -3.23 21.55 -23.30
CA ARG A 693 -4.27 20.63 -22.82
C ARG A 693 -3.73 19.27 -22.39
N GLU A 694 -2.47 18.98 -22.73
CA GLU A 694 -1.70 17.89 -22.14
C GLU A 694 -2.34 16.49 -22.24
N CYS A 695 -3.00 16.17 -23.35
CA CYS A 695 -3.66 14.87 -23.53
C CYS A 695 -2.70 13.66 -23.45
N ALA A 696 -1.38 13.88 -23.57
CA ALA A 696 -0.36 12.85 -23.43
C ALA A 696 0.13 12.65 -21.99
N GLU A 697 -0.33 13.45 -21.02
CA GLU A 697 0.12 13.41 -19.61
C GLU A 697 1.64 13.59 -19.46
N ALA A 698 2.22 14.51 -20.23
CA ALA A 698 3.65 14.82 -20.27
C ALA A 698 4.26 15.06 -18.88
N ARG A 699 3.58 15.77 -17.98
CA ARG A 699 4.11 16.07 -16.64
C ARG A 699 4.11 14.86 -15.71
N GLY A 700 3.42 13.78 -16.04
CA GLY A 700 3.47 12.53 -15.27
C GLY A 700 4.61 11.59 -15.66
N LYS A 701 5.50 11.99 -16.57
CA LYS A 701 6.56 11.14 -17.14
C LYS A 701 7.95 11.56 -16.65
N ASP A 702 8.92 10.66 -16.77
CA ASP A 702 10.31 10.90 -16.31
C ASP A 702 10.92 12.14 -17.00
N PHE A 703 10.55 12.37 -18.27
CA PHE A 703 10.67 13.66 -18.97
C PHE A 703 9.47 13.86 -19.91
N GLY A 704 8.95 15.07 -19.99
CA GLY A 704 7.72 15.41 -20.72
C GLY A 704 7.87 16.67 -21.55
N ILE A 705 7.22 16.69 -22.71
CA ILE A 705 7.30 17.80 -23.66
C ILE A 705 5.90 18.36 -23.90
N ILE A 706 5.75 19.68 -23.83
CA ILE A 706 4.49 20.37 -24.15
C ILE A 706 4.76 21.48 -25.16
N ALA A 707 4.05 21.46 -26.27
CA ALA A 707 4.15 22.48 -27.30
C ALA A 707 3.57 23.82 -26.85
N THR A 708 4.25 24.90 -27.22
CA THR A 708 3.80 26.29 -27.16
C THR A 708 3.80 26.89 -28.57
N ALA A 709 3.28 28.11 -28.71
CA ALA A 709 3.35 28.83 -29.98
C ALA A 709 4.77 29.30 -30.33
N GLN A 710 5.68 29.29 -29.34
CA GLN A 710 7.05 29.78 -29.45
C GLN A 710 8.08 28.64 -29.57
N GLY A 711 7.70 27.40 -29.21
CA GLY A 711 8.60 26.25 -29.24
C GLY A 711 8.11 25.13 -28.33
N TRP A 712 9.05 24.43 -27.70
CA TRP A 712 8.77 23.32 -26.79
C TRP A 712 9.16 23.64 -25.35
N ASN A 713 8.29 23.27 -24.42
CA ASN A 713 8.61 23.27 -23.00
C ASN A 713 9.01 21.87 -22.57
N LEU A 714 10.19 21.76 -21.96
CA LEU A 714 10.75 20.52 -21.44
C LEU A 714 10.57 20.46 -19.92
N TYR A 715 9.89 19.40 -19.47
CA TYR A 715 9.67 19.08 -18.07
C TYR A 715 10.43 17.81 -17.69
N VAL A 716 10.98 17.73 -16.48
CA VAL A 716 11.78 16.59 -16.01
C VAL A 716 11.42 16.14 -14.58
N GLY A 717 11.67 14.87 -14.27
CA GLY A 717 11.51 14.32 -12.93
C GLY A 717 10.08 13.89 -12.57
N GLY A 718 9.17 13.71 -13.52
CA GLY A 718 7.81 13.25 -13.23
C GLY A 718 7.73 11.75 -12.93
N ASN A 719 6.67 11.32 -12.25
CA ASN A 719 6.43 9.92 -11.94
C ASN A 719 4.93 9.60 -11.84
N GLY A 720 4.40 8.79 -12.76
CA GLY A 720 3.06 8.19 -12.67
C GLY A 720 3.03 6.85 -11.92
N GLY A 721 3.83 6.70 -10.86
CA GLY A 721 4.00 5.46 -10.08
C GLY A 721 3.27 5.46 -8.73
N ALA A 722 3.72 4.62 -7.79
CA ALA A 722 3.14 4.49 -6.45
C ALA A 722 3.17 5.79 -5.61
N THR A 723 4.12 6.68 -5.91
CA THR A 723 4.16 8.05 -5.40
C THR A 723 4.06 9.00 -6.60
N PRO A 724 2.84 9.43 -6.99
CA PRO A 724 2.66 10.33 -8.11
C PRO A 724 3.41 11.65 -7.89
N ARG A 725 4.12 12.14 -8.91
CA ARG A 725 4.85 13.42 -8.89
C ARG A 725 4.76 14.08 -10.26
N HIS A 726 4.44 15.36 -10.31
CA HIS A 726 4.55 16.13 -11.55
C HIS A 726 6.00 16.51 -11.84
N ALA A 727 6.37 16.50 -13.11
CA ALA A 727 7.65 16.95 -13.61
C ALA A 727 7.77 18.48 -13.51
N ASP A 728 8.98 18.96 -13.26
CA ASP A 728 9.28 20.39 -13.13
C ASP A 728 9.80 20.95 -14.44
N LEU A 729 9.55 22.25 -14.68
CA LEU A 729 10.00 22.92 -15.90
C LEU A 729 11.53 23.10 -15.88
N LEU A 730 12.21 22.47 -16.83
CA LEU A 730 13.66 22.61 -17.01
C LEU A 730 13.97 23.81 -17.91
N ALA A 731 13.32 23.89 -19.07
CA ALA A 731 13.50 24.94 -20.07
C ALA A 731 12.24 25.10 -20.94
N GLN A 732 12.08 26.27 -21.56
CA GLN A 732 10.90 26.67 -22.33
C GLN A 732 11.29 27.25 -23.69
N ASP A 733 10.32 27.29 -24.60
CA ASP A 733 10.41 27.91 -25.94
C ASP A 733 11.57 27.38 -26.79
N LEU A 734 11.87 26.08 -26.65
CA LEU A 734 12.97 25.41 -27.32
C LEU A 734 12.63 25.10 -28.79
N THR A 735 13.61 25.23 -29.67
CA THR A 735 13.55 24.63 -31.01
C THR A 735 13.67 23.11 -30.94
N ASP A 736 13.33 22.40 -32.03
CA ASP A 736 13.49 20.94 -32.12
C ASP A 736 14.91 20.49 -31.77
N ALA A 737 15.93 21.19 -32.27
CA ALA A 737 17.33 20.86 -32.04
C ALA A 737 17.77 21.13 -30.59
N GLU A 738 17.34 22.23 -29.98
CA GLU A 738 17.66 22.55 -28.59
C GLU A 738 16.98 21.58 -27.62
N LEU A 739 15.72 21.22 -27.90
CA LEU A 739 14.97 20.24 -27.13
C LEU A 739 15.72 18.90 -27.08
N VAL A 740 16.10 18.36 -28.24
CA VAL A 740 16.81 17.08 -28.33
C VAL A 740 18.14 17.16 -27.57
N ARG A 741 18.92 18.23 -27.75
CA ARG A 741 20.20 18.42 -27.03
C ARG A 741 20.02 18.43 -25.51
N LEU A 742 19.02 19.14 -25.00
CA LEU A 742 18.77 19.18 -23.55
C LEU A 742 18.29 17.84 -23.00
N ILE A 743 17.47 17.09 -23.76
CA ILE A 743 17.06 15.73 -23.34
C ILE A 743 18.27 14.79 -23.32
N ASP A 744 19.15 14.84 -24.34
CA ASP A 744 20.36 14.03 -24.41
C ASP A 744 21.23 14.25 -23.16
N ARG A 745 21.49 15.52 -22.82
CA ARG A 745 22.26 15.91 -21.63
C ARG A 745 21.59 15.45 -20.34
N PHE A 746 20.28 15.68 -20.20
CA PHE A 746 19.53 15.28 -19.01
C PHE A 746 19.58 13.77 -18.78
N LEU A 747 19.33 12.97 -19.83
CA LEU A 747 19.32 11.51 -19.74
C LEU A 747 20.71 10.97 -19.39
N MET A 748 21.77 11.46 -20.04
CA MET A 748 23.13 11.00 -19.78
C MET A 748 23.63 11.44 -18.40
N PHE A 749 23.30 12.65 -17.96
CA PHE A 749 23.63 13.11 -16.61
C PHE A 749 22.92 12.28 -15.53
N TYR A 750 21.63 11.96 -15.72
CA TYR A 750 20.90 11.04 -14.85
C TYR A 750 21.52 9.64 -14.82
N ILE A 751 21.82 9.05 -15.99
CA ILE A 751 22.43 7.70 -16.07
C ILE A 751 23.78 7.64 -15.34
N ARG A 752 24.56 8.73 -15.44
CA ARG A 752 25.87 8.87 -14.81
C ARG A 752 25.81 9.01 -13.29
N THR A 753 24.82 9.71 -12.75
CA THR A 753 24.81 10.15 -11.33
C THR A 753 23.76 9.49 -10.45
N ALA A 754 22.74 8.84 -11.02
CA ALA A 754 21.70 8.18 -10.25
C ALA A 754 22.18 6.88 -9.59
N ASP A 755 21.51 6.51 -8.51
CA ASP A 755 21.77 5.26 -7.79
C ASP A 755 21.01 4.08 -8.44
N ARG A 756 21.26 2.86 -7.98
CA ARG A 756 20.63 1.64 -8.53
C ARG A 756 19.12 1.72 -8.40
N LEU A 757 18.40 1.35 -9.47
CA LEU A 757 16.93 1.30 -9.49
C LEU A 757 16.24 2.60 -9.08
N GLU A 758 16.95 3.74 -9.17
CA GLU A 758 16.44 5.05 -8.80
C GLU A 758 15.67 5.69 -9.96
N ARG A 759 14.44 6.16 -9.73
CA ARG A 759 13.67 6.93 -10.73
C ARG A 759 14.20 8.35 -10.85
N THR A 760 14.02 9.00 -12.00
CA THR A 760 14.44 10.41 -12.20
C THR A 760 13.82 11.35 -11.14
N SER A 761 12.60 11.08 -10.70
CA SER A 761 11.94 11.84 -9.63
C SER A 761 12.69 11.77 -8.30
N ALA A 762 13.08 10.57 -7.88
CA ALA A 762 13.78 10.35 -6.61
C ALA A 762 15.23 10.86 -6.69
N TRP A 763 15.87 10.66 -7.84
CA TRP A 763 17.19 11.21 -8.14
C TRP A 763 17.21 12.74 -8.05
N LEU A 764 16.21 13.42 -8.64
CA LEU A 764 16.12 14.88 -8.63
C LEU A 764 15.90 15.44 -7.21
N GLU A 765 15.23 14.67 -6.34
CA GLU A 765 15.05 15.01 -4.93
C GLU A 765 16.30 14.74 -4.07
N ARG A 766 17.11 13.76 -4.47
CA ARG A 766 18.33 13.36 -3.75
C ARG A 766 19.54 14.21 -4.12
N ILE A 767 19.69 14.58 -5.40
CA ILE A 767 20.88 15.30 -5.86
C ILE A 767 20.96 16.67 -5.20
N ASP A 768 22.15 17.04 -4.72
CA ASP A 768 22.36 18.32 -4.04
C ASP A 768 22.02 19.49 -4.97
N GLY A 769 21.20 20.42 -4.48
CA GLY A 769 20.69 21.54 -5.26
C GLY A 769 19.54 21.18 -6.23
N GLY A 770 19.14 19.91 -6.30
CA GLY A 770 17.97 19.45 -7.03
C GLY A 770 17.91 19.92 -8.49
N LEU A 771 16.76 20.47 -8.89
CA LEU A 771 16.54 20.95 -10.26
C LEU A 771 17.46 22.11 -10.65
N ASP A 772 17.81 22.99 -9.71
CA ASP A 772 18.66 24.14 -10.02
C ASP A 772 20.08 23.68 -10.35
N HIS A 773 20.62 22.73 -9.59
CA HIS A 773 21.91 22.11 -9.92
C HIS A 773 21.86 21.38 -11.28
N VAL A 774 20.81 20.60 -11.53
CA VAL A 774 20.64 19.95 -12.84
C VAL A 774 20.59 20.98 -13.96
N ARG A 775 19.86 22.10 -13.79
CA ARG A 775 19.80 23.18 -14.77
C ARG A 775 21.16 23.81 -15.02
N ASP A 776 21.93 24.10 -13.96
CA ASP A 776 23.28 24.64 -14.08
C ASP A 776 24.21 23.72 -14.90
N VAL A 777 24.11 22.40 -14.68
CA VAL A 777 24.94 21.44 -15.41
C VAL A 777 24.46 21.26 -16.86
N VAL A 778 23.17 20.99 -17.09
CA VAL A 778 22.70 20.55 -18.41
C VAL A 778 22.31 21.72 -19.34
N VAL A 779 21.99 22.89 -18.78
CA VAL A 779 21.65 24.09 -19.56
C VAL A 779 22.84 25.04 -19.64
N HIS A 780 23.47 25.32 -18.50
CA HIS A 780 24.55 26.31 -18.41
C HIS A 780 25.97 25.73 -18.50
N ASP A 781 26.09 24.40 -18.62
CA ASP A 781 27.36 23.69 -18.74
C ASP A 781 28.39 24.04 -17.65
N SER A 782 27.91 24.22 -16.41
CA SER A 782 28.75 24.66 -15.29
C SER A 782 29.93 23.73 -14.97
N LEU A 783 29.86 22.48 -15.42
CA LEU A 783 30.91 21.46 -15.26
C LEU A 783 31.71 21.17 -16.54
N GLY A 784 31.38 21.79 -17.68
CA GLY A 784 32.04 21.55 -18.97
C GLY A 784 31.83 20.12 -19.51
N LEU A 785 30.70 19.49 -19.18
CA LEU A 785 30.39 18.09 -19.51
C LEU A 785 29.46 17.95 -20.72
N CYS A 786 28.78 19.02 -21.14
CA CYS A 786 27.69 18.91 -22.11
C CYS A 786 28.09 18.28 -23.44
N GLU A 787 29.26 18.62 -23.98
CA GLU A 787 29.75 18.03 -25.23
C GLU A 787 30.01 16.53 -25.10
N GLU A 788 30.54 16.09 -23.96
CA GLU A 788 30.73 14.67 -23.65
C GLU A 788 29.38 13.95 -23.56
N LEU A 789 28.41 14.50 -22.82
CA LEU A 789 27.08 13.92 -22.67
C LEU A 789 26.36 13.79 -24.03
N GLU A 790 26.47 14.80 -24.89
CA GLU A 790 25.93 14.79 -26.26
C GLU A 790 26.60 13.72 -27.14
N ARG A 791 27.93 13.57 -27.04
CA ARG A 791 28.68 12.53 -27.76
C ARG A 791 28.26 11.13 -27.34
N MET A 792 28.15 10.87 -26.04
CA MET A 792 27.71 9.56 -25.51
C MET A 792 26.33 9.16 -26.02
N MET A 793 25.39 10.11 -26.10
CA MET A 793 24.09 9.85 -26.71
C MET A 793 24.18 9.61 -28.22
N THR A 794 25.06 10.33 -28.92
CA THR A 794 25.29 10.11 -30.35
C THR A 794 25.84 8.71 -30.61
N ASP A 795 26.77 8.22 -29.79
CA ASP A 795 27.33 6.88 -29.89
C ASP A 795 26.26 5.81 -29.60
N HIS A 796 25.38 6.03 -28.62
CA HIS A 796 24.21 5.17 -28.36
C HIS A 796 23.30 5.07 -29.60
N VAL A 797 22.93 6.22 -30.19
CA VAL A 797 22.04 6.27 -31.36
C VAL A 797 22.66 5.57 -32.55
N ALA A 798 23.96 5.77 -32.79
CA ALA A 798 24.69 5.14 -33.89
C ALA A 798 24.90 3.64 -33.67
N GLY A 799 25.02 3.20 -32.40
CA GLY A 799 25.27 1.82 -32.01
C GLY A 799 24.03 0.95 -31.79
N TYR A 800 22.82 1.51 -31.83
CA TYR A 800 21.60 0.77 -31.53
C TYR A 800 21.37 -0.42 -32.48
N ARG A 801 21.00 -1.55 -31.89
CA ARG A 801 20.56 -2.77 -32.58
C ARG A 801 19.36 -3.36 -31.84
N ASP A 802 18.40 -3.89 -32.58
CA ASP A 802 17.26 -4.57 -31.98
C ASP A 802 17.68 -5.94 -31.42
N GLU A 803 17.50 -6.14 -30.12
CA GLU A 803 17.95 -7.34 -29.41
C GLU A 803 17.26 -8.62 -29.90
N TRP A 804 16.00 -8.54 -30.32
CA TRP A 804 15.26 -9.69 -30.84
C TRP A 804 15.68 -10.05 -32.27
N ALA A 805 15.87 -9.06 -33.14
CA ALA A 805 16.44 -9.29 -34.47
C ALA A 805 17.85 -9.91 -34.37
N GLU A 806 18.69 -9.44 -33.45
CA GLU A 806 20.02 -10.01 -33.16
C GLU A 806 19.94 -11.42 -32.55
N THR A 807 18.88 -11.72 -31.78
CA THR A 807 18.66 -13.07 -31.21
C THR A 807 18.25 -14.08 -32.27
N ILE A 808 17.29 -13.72 -33.13
CA ILE A 808 16.68 -14.65 -34.11
C ILE A 808 17.68 -15.05 -35.19
N ASN A 809 18.64 -14.18 -35.50
CA ASN A 809 19.66 -14.42 -36.51
C ASN A 809 20.88 -15.21 -36.01
N ASP A 810 20.88 -15.64 -34.74
CA ASP A 810 22.00 -16.37 -34.13
C ASP A 810 21.51 -17.70 -33.51
N PRO A 811 21.90 -18.86 -34.11
CA PRO A 811 21.52 -20.18 -33.63
C PRO A 811 21.97 -20.48 -32.19
N ASP A 812 23.08 -19.92 -31.72
CA ASP A 812 23.58 -20.16 -30.36
C ASP A 812 22.77 -19.35 -29.34
N ARG A 813 22.33 -18.14 -29.68
CA ARG A 813 21.42 -17.33 -28.83
C ARG A 813 20.04 -17.98 -28.71
N LEU A 814 19.54 -18.60 -29.78
CA LEU A 814 18.24 -19.28 -29.81
C LEU A 814 18.15 -20.48 -28.86
N ARG A 815 19.26 -21.16 -28.57
CA ARG A 815 19.28 -22.35 -27.68
C ARG A 815 18.77 -22.08 -26.26
N ARG A 816 18.71 -20.81 -25.85
CA ARG A 816 18.26 -20.38 -24.53
C ARG A 816 16.73 -20.38 -24.37
N PHE A 817 16.00 -20.36 -25.48
CA PHE A 817 14.54 -20.27 -25.50
C PHE A 817 13.90 -21.65 -25.59
N VAL A 818 14.24 -22.52 -24.63
CA VAL A 818 13.68 -23.86 -24.50
C VAL A 818 13.14 -24.07 -23.10
N THR A 819 12.05 -24.82 -22.98
CA THR A 819 11.40 -25.07 -21.68
C THR A 819 12.25 -25.97 -20.78
N PHE A 820 12.75 -27.07 -21.33
CA PHE A 820 13.63 -28.01 -20.63
C PHE A 820 14.79 -28.39 -21.53
N VAL A 821 16.03 -28.23 -21.05
CA VAL A 821 17.24 -28.59 -21.82
C VAL A 821 17.21 -30.05 -22.28
N ASN A 822 16.66 -30.95 -21.44
CA ASN A 822 16.58 -32.39 -21.73
C ASN A 822 15.31 -32.79 -22.51
N ALA A 823 14.36 -31.88 -22.69
CA ALA A 823 13.12 -32.10 -23.43
C ALA A 823 12.64 -30.78 -24.08
N PRO A 824 13.35 -30.28 -25.12
CA PRO A 824 13.12 -28.94 -25.66
C PRO A 824 11.70 -28.71 -26.18
N ASP A 825 11.07 -29.77 -26.69
CA ASP A 825 9.73 -29.73 -27.28
C ASP A 825 8.60 -29.97 -26.26
N ALA A 826 8.94 -30.26 -24.99
CA ALA A 826 7.95 -30.49 -23.95
C ALA A 826 7.45 -29.14 -23.38
N PRO A 827 6.14 -28.84 -23.41
CA PRO A 827 5.61 -27.64 -22.79
C PRO A 827 5.68 -27.76 -21.27
N ASP A 828 5.83 -26.62 -20.58
CA ASP A 828 5.80 -26.59 -19.12
C ASP A 828 4.38 -26.90 -18.63
N PRO A 829 4.15 -28.02 -17.93
CA PRO A 829 2.82 -28.40 -17.47
C PRO A 829 2.25 -27.47 -16.39
N SER A 830 3.08 -26.60 -15.80
CA SER A 830 2.67 -25.61 -14.81
C SER A 830 2.11 -24.31 -15.42
N VAL A 831 2.40 -24.04 -16.70
CA VAL A 831 1.90 -22.86 -17.41
C VAL A 831 0.50 -23.16 -17.97
N LYS A 832 -0.54 -22.84 -17.20
CA LYS A 832 -1.94 -23.03 -17.62
C LYS A 832 -2.76 -21.74 -17.64
N PHE A 833 -3.83 -21.79 -18.42
CA PHE A 833 -4.76 -20.69 -18.64
C PHE A 833 -6.21 -21.15 -18.58
N VAL A 834 -7.09 -20.26 -18.16
CA VAL A 834 -8.55 -20.43 -18.17
C VAL A 834 -9.21 -19.27 -18.92
N PRO A 835 -10.37 -19.47 -19.56
CA PRO A 835 -11.07 -18.41 -20.28
C PRO A 835 -11.70 -17.38 -19.32
N GLU A 836 -11.61 -16.10 -19.66
CA GLU A 836 -12.28 -14.98 -18.98
C GLU A 836 -12.46 -13.79 -19.94
N ARG A 837 -13.67 -13.22 -20.01
CA ARG A 837 -13.99 -12.01 -20.82
C ARG A 837 -13.52 -12.13 -22.28
N ASP A 838 -13.90 -13.23 -22.92
CA ASP A 838 -13.56 -13.58 -24.31
C ASP A 838 -12.06 -13.75 -24.61
N GLN A 839 -11.21 -13.76 -23.60
CA GLN A 839 -9.77 -14.00 -23.71
C GLN A 839 -9.30 -15.05 -22.69
N ILE A 840 -7.99 -15.26 -22.58
CA ILE A 840 -7.39 -16.14 -21.59
C ILE A 840 -6.88 -15.35 -20.37
N LYS A 841 -6.84 -16.00 -19.20
CA LYS A 841 -6.10 -15.53 -18.01
C LYS A 841 -5.28 -16.66 -17.40
N PRO A 842 -4.21 -16.35 -16.64
CA PRO A 842 -3.48 -17.37 -15.89
C PRO A 842 -4.39 -18.18 -14.97
N ASP A 843 -4.22 -19.50 -14.97
CA ASP A 843 -4.84 -20.39 -14.01
C ASP A 843 -4.09 -20.29 -12.67
N LEU A 844 -4.68 -19.54 -11.73
CA LEU A 844 -4.06 -19.28 -10.42
C LEU A 844 -4.28 -20.43 -9.43
N GLU A 845 -5.17 -21.40 -9.71
CA GLU A 845 -5.40 -22.54 -8.82
C GLU A 845 -4.19 -23.50 -8.81
N LEU A 846 -3.49 -23.65 -9.94
CA LEU A 846 -2.26 -24.44 -10.01
C LEU A 846 -1.06 -23.82 -9.28
N LEU A 847 -1.02 -22.50 -9.17
CA LEU A 847 0.04 -21.78 -8.46
C LEU A 847 -0.04 -21.97 -6.93
N ALA A 848 -1.16 -22.48 -6.42
CA ALA A 848 -1.31 -22.89 -5.03
C ALA A 848 -0.63 -24.25 -4.72
N GLY A 849 -0.04 -24.92 -5.72
CA GLY A 849 0.59 -26.24 -5.60
C GLY A 849 -0.43 -27.40 -5.54
N PRO A 850 0.01 -28.65 -5.75
CA PRO A 850 -0.87 -29.79 -5.52
C PRO A 850 -1.21 -29.88 -4.02
N VAL A 851 -2.48 -30.15 -3.72
CA VAL A 851 -2.88 -30.69 -2.41
C VAL A 851 -2.20 -32.05 -2.26
N LEU A 852 -1.03 -32.08 -1.64
CA LEU A 852 -0.35 -33.32 -1.31
C LEU A 852 -1.17 -34.01 -0.22
N ALA A 853 -1.85 -35.11 -0.59
CA ALA A 853 -2.42 -36.00 0.40
C ALA A 853 -1.27 -36.53 1.27
N VAL A 854 -1.23 -36.13 2.53
CA VAL A 854 -0.30 -36.67 3.52
C VAL A 854 -0.62 -38.17 3.65
N ARG A 855 0.17 -39.02 2.98
CA ARG A 855 0.22 -40.43 3.32
C ARG A 855 1.00 -40.52 4.62
N THR A 856 0.27 -40.70 5.72
CA THR A 856 0.86 -41.17 6.97
C THR A 856 1.54 -42.51 6.68
N LEU A 857 2.85 -42.56 6.95
CA LEU A 857 3.62 -43.81 6.96
C LEU A 857 3.23 -44.57 8.23
N GLU A 858 2.08 -45.24 8.18
CA GLU A 858 1.76 -46.35 9.07
C GLU A 858 1.46 -47.57 8.20
N GLY A 859 2.35 -48.55 8.25
CA GLY A 859 2.04 -49.91 7.81
C GLY A 859 2.96 -50.53 6.78
N THR A 860 4.19 -50.86 7.18
CA THR A 860 4.77 -52.17 6.81
C THR A 860 5.27 -52.83 8.08
N ALA A 861 4.50 -53.81 8.54
CA ALA A 861 4.91 -54.78 9.54
C ALA A 861 5.89 -55.80 8.94
N SER A 862 6.65 -56.45 9.83
CA SER A 862 7.70 -57.49 9.67
C SER A 862 9.09 -57.04 9.23
#